data_AF-A0A3B4ZGN4-F1
#
_entry.id   AF-A0A3B4ZGN4-F1
#
_cell.length_a   1.000
_cell.length_b   1.000
_cell.length_c   1.000
_cell.angle_alpha   90.00
_cell.angle_beta   90.00
_cell.angle_gamma   90.00
#
_symmetry.space_group_name_H-M   'P 1'
#
loop_
_entity.id
_entity.type
_entity.pdbx_description
1 polymer ?
#
loop_
_entity_poly.entity_id
_entity_poly.type
_entity_poly.pdbx_seq_one_letter_code
_entity_poly.pdbx_strand_id
1 'polypeptide(L)'
;RRRGSPRCKVAAIAGNDTNLCQSKDIRNNVTNLQSLENCTIIEGHLKILLMFKTKTEDFRGLSYPKLRVVTDYVLLFRVYGLETLTDLFPNLTVIRGNNLFFNYALVLYEMLQLKEVGLHSLMNITRGAVRIEKNPDLCYLATLDWSKVLDSVEDNFIVANKNERECGDVCPGTAQGQTVCPQSTINGHFRGRCWSQNHCQRMCLDKCKHSACSLQGQCCHDQCLGGCSEPANASSCVACRNLQHGNTCVEKCPPGYYVFRGWRCVSFNFCQVCASLLNQDRESSCYEYVIHNGACIQECPSGYTTINSTTLTCSPCAGLCPKLCVGNKTIDSVTSAQALRGCTVLHGNMIIKIRGGNNIAAELESSLGQLEEITGYLMVRRAYALVSLSFLRKLRIIRGEHLEGDIHAFYALDNQNLRELWDWSKHNLTIQRGRMFFHYNSKLCMSEIRKMEEVTGTKERNKKTDIAVRNNGDQASCETKLLKFTVIKTTFNMIMLKWEPFWPLDFRDLLGFMVLYKEAPYKNVTEFDGQDACGSNSWAIADVDPPSRPTDGKKAEDPGHLIRPLKPWTQYAIMVKTQLSASDEHQVHGAKSEIIYVRTNASKPSVPLDPISSSNSSSQIILKWKPPTSPNGNITHYRVICRKQAEDSDLSKFDYCLQENPARLWKPT
;
A
#
# COMPACT_ATOMS: atom_id res chain seq x y z
N ARG A 1 -34.14 13.64 -19.39
CA ARG A 1 -34.37 12.62 -18.32
C ARG A 1 -33.26 12.77 -17.28
N ARG A 2 -33.58 13.40 -16.15
CA ARG A 2 -32.66 13.69 -15.03
C ARG A 2 -32.40 12.39 -14.23
N ARG A 3 -31.14 12.02 -13.99
CA ARG A 3 -30.77 11.07 -12.92
C ARG A 3 -30.27 11.89 -11.74
N GLY A 4 -31.11 12.01 -10.71
CA GLY A 4 -30.74 12.60 -9.43
C GLY A 4 -29.82 11.64 -8.66
N SER A 5 -28.81 12.20 -8.00
CA SER A 5 -27.94 11.51 -7.04
C SER A 5 -28.77 10.92 -5.88
N PRO A 6 -28.47 9.71 -5.38
CA PRO A 6 -29.22 9.13 -4.27
C PRO A 6 -28.93 9.92 -2.99
N ARG A 7 -29.95 10.59 -2.46
CA ARG A 7 -29.93 11.20 -1.13
C ARG A 7 -29.72 10.10 -0.09
N CYS A 8 -28.58 10.14 0.61
CA CYS A 8 -28.36 9.35 1.82
C CYS A 8 -29.43 9.70 2.86
N LYS A 9 -30.31 8.76 3.17
CA LYS A 9 -31.12 8.77 4.40
C LYS A 9 -30.40 7.94 5.46
N VAL A 10 -29.36 8.50 6.06
CA VAL A 10 -28.89 8.09 7.40
C VAL A 10 -29.32 9.20 8.34
N ALA A 11 -30.63 9.29 8.57
CA ALA A 11 -31.25 10.32 9.41
C ALA A 11 -32.23 9.72 10.42
N ALA A 12 -32.11 8.44 10.74
CA ALA A 12 -32.91 7.81 11.77
C ALA A 12 -31.98 7.11 12.75
N ILE A 13 -31.97 7.63 13.99
CA ILE A 13 -31.36 7.06 15.21
C ILE A 13 -29.89 7.46 15.50
N ALA A 14 -29.44 8.63 15.02
CA ALA A 14 -28.51 9.44 15.82
C ALA A 14 -29.34 10.48 16.56
N GLY A 15 -29.07 10.71 17.85
CA GLY A 15 -29.61 11.87 18.56
C GLY A 15 -29.46 13.13 17.69
N ASN A 16 -30.47 13.96 17.72
CA ASN A 16 -30.76 15.08 16.82
C ASN A 16 -29.70 16.22 16.89
N ASP A 17 -28.43 15.93 16.63
CA ASP A 17 -27.37 16.94 16.48
C ASP A 17 -27.42 17.49 15.06
N THR A 18 -28.36 18.43 14.85
CA THR A 18 -28.61 19.16 13.59
C THR A 18 -27.38 19.92 13.03
N ASN A 19 -26.25 19.89 13.73
CA ASN A 19 -25.05 20.69 13.50
C ASN A 19 -23.79 19.87 13.12
N LEU A 20 -23.87 18.53 13.05
CA LEU A 20 -22.74 17.65 12.70
C LEU A 20 -22.80 17.21 11.22
N CYS A 21 -21.70 17.38 10.49
CA CYS A 21 -21.58 17.03 9.08
C CYS A 21 -20.48 15.98 8.83
N GLN A 22 -20.69 15.05 7.90
CA GLN A 22 -19.63 14.15 7.41
C GLN A 22 -18.65 14.90 6.48
N SER A 23 -17.55 14.24 6.09
CA SER A 23 -16.56 14.75 5.13
C SER A 23 -17.21 15.44 3.93
N LYS A 24 -16.68 16.60 3.55
CA LYS A 24 -17.16 17.42 2.44
C LYS A 24 -16.11 17.49 1.36
N ASP A 25 -16.47 17.06 0.15
CA ASP A 25 -15.67 17.22 -1.06
C ASP A 25 -16.44 18.08 -2.06
N ILE A 26 -16.09 19.36 -2.11
CA ILE A 26 -16.80 20.41 -2.83
C ILE A 26 -15.99 20.77 -4.06
N ARG A 27 -16.54 20.49 -5.25
CA ARG A 27 -15.86 20.70 -6.53
C ARG A 27 -16.69 21.46 -7.54
N ASN A 28 -16.00 22.02 -8.55
CA ASN A 28 -16.54 22.59 -9.78
C ASN A 28 -17.38 23.87 -9.65
N ASN A 29 -18.41 23.89 -8.80
CA ASN A 29 -19.38 24.98 -8.70
C ASN A 29 -19.47 25.51 -7.26
N VAL A 30 -19.49 26.84 -7.11
CA VAL A 30 -19.58 27.55 -5.83
C VAL A 30 -20.86 27.23 -5.07
N THR A 31 -21.98 26.94 -5.76
CA THR A 31 -23.27 26.63 -5.11
C THR A 31 -23.21 25.40 -4.22
N ASN A 32 -22.27 24.48 -4.47
CA ASN A 32 -22.08 23.29 -3.64
C ASN A 32 -21.58 23.64 -2.21
N LEU A 33 -21.06 24.85 -1.99
CA LEU A 33 -20.72 25.36 -0.65
C LEU A 33 -21.94 25.47 0.26
N GLN A 34 -23.17 25.62 -0.28
CA GLN A 34 -24.41 25.63 0.51
C GLN A 34 -24.58 24.38 1.39
N SER A 35 -23.90 23.27 1.03
CA SER A 35 -23.86 22.07 1.86
C SER A 35 -23.19 22.26 3.24
N LEU A 36 -22.62 23.44 3.52
CA LEU A 36 -22.00 23.86 4.77
C LEU A 36 -22.90 24.72 5.68
N GLU A 37 -24.08 25.16 5.22
CA GLU A 37 -24.94 26.15 5.92
C GLU A 37 -25.26 25.82 7.39
N ASN A 38 -25.42 24.53 7.70
CA ASN A 38 -25.76 24.06 9.05
C ASN A 38 -24.62 23.29 9.73
N CYS A 39 -23.42 23.24 9.12
CA CYS A 39 -22.30 22.51 9.69
C CYS A 39 -21.59 23.35 10.74
N THR A 40 -21.62 22.90 12.00
CA THR A 40 -20.77 23.43 13.08
C THR A 40 -19.49 22.62 13.22
N ILE A 41 -19.60 21.29 13.08
CA ILE A 41 -18.48 20.35 13.13
C ILE A 41 -18.50 19.50 11.86
N ILE A 42 -17.35 19.39 11.19
CA ILE A 42 -17.14 18.41 10.11
C ILE A 42 -16.36 17.22 10.71
N GLU A 43 -17.04 16.09 10.87
CA GLU A 43 -16.49 14.80 11.28
C GLU A 43 -15.83 14.11 10.06
N GLY A 44 -14.68 14.65 9.68
CA GLY A 44 -13.89 14.20 8.55
C GLY A 44 -13.05 15.34 7.98
N HIS A 45 -12.83 15.31 6.67
CA HIS A 45 -12.08 16.34 5.95
C HIS A 45 -12.99 17.32 5.21
N LEU A 46 -12.49 18.54 5.01
CA LEU A 46 -13.08 19.56 4.14
C LEU A 46 -12.16 19.79 2.95
N LYS A 47 -12.66 19.50 1.75
CA LYS A 47 -11.96 19.72 0.49
C LYS A 47 -12.77 20.68 -0.38
N ILE A 48 -12.12 21.73 -0.87
CA ILE A 48 -12.70 22.67 -1.83
C ILE A 48 -11.71 22.78 -2.98
N LEU A 49 -12.07 22.25 -4.16
CA LEU A 49 -11.12 22.14 -5.26
C LEU A 49 -11.73 22.28 -6.65
N LEU A 50 -10.87 22.61 -7.63
CA LEU A 50 -11.18 22.60 -9.06
C LEU A 50 -12.38 23.50 -9.42
N MET A 51 -12.40 24.73 -8.91
CA MET A 51 -13.37 25.75 -9.30
C MET A 51 -12.70 26.73 -10.27
N PHE A 52 -12.67 26.36 -11.55
CA PHE A 52 -11.96 27.11 -12.59
C PHE A 52 -12.76 28.25 -13.21
N LYS A 53 -14.08 28.19 -13.10
CA LYS A 53 -15.02 29.12 -13.76
C LYS A 53 -15.55 30.20 -12.81
N THR A 54 -15.18 30.13 -11.54
CA THR A 54 -15.62 31.07 -10.52
C THR A 54 -14.80 32.35 -10.56
N LYS A 55 -15.42 33.45 -10.17
CA LYS A 55 -14.85 34.79 -10.10
C LYS A 55 -15.04 35.38 -8.71
N THR A 56 -14.40 36.51 -8.43
CA THR A 56 -14.52 37.19 -7.14
C THR A 56 -15.97 37.51 -6.77
N GLU A 57 -16.81 37.92 -7.75
CA GLU A 57 -18.24 38.16 -7.49
C GLU A 57 -19.00 36.94 -6.95
N ASP A 58 -18.59 35.72 -7.30
CA ASP A 58 -19.28 34.49 -6.90
C ASP A 58 -19.11 34.16 -5.41
N PHE A 59 -18.05 34.69 -4.78
CA PHE A 59 -17.77 34.50 -3.34
C PHE A 59 -18.23 35.67 -2.48
N ARG A 60 -18.58 36.81 -3.07
CA ARG A 60 -19.05 37.98 -2.31
C ARG A 60 -20.36 37.66 -1.58
N GLY A 61 -20.37 37.88 -0.28
CA GLY A 61 -21.54 37.63 0.58
C GLY A 61 -21.75 36.16 0.97
N LEU A 62 -20.92 35.23 0.50
CA LEU A 62 -20.93 33.86 1.00
C LEU A 62 -20.20 33.77 2.34
N SER A 63 -20.90 33.27 3.36
CA SER A 63 -20.33 33.07 4.70
C SER A 63 -20.93 31.84 5.37
N TYR A 64 -20.06 31.05 6.02
CA TYR A 64 -20.44 29.86 6.78
C TYR A 64 -19.99 30.00 8.24
N PRO A 65 -20.58 30.95 9.01
CA PRO A 65 -20.10 31.30 10.34
C PRO A 65 -20.39 30.24 11.41
N LYS A 66 -21.21 29.24 11.11
CA LYS A 66 -21.46 28.14 12.05
C LYS A 66 -20.26 27.20 12.18
N LEU A 67 -19.45 27.06 11.12
CA LEU A 67 -18.34 26.11 11.10
C LEU A 67 -17.25 26.51 12.09
N ARG A 68 -16.97 25.62 13.05
CA ARG A 68 -15.99 25.83 14.13
C ARG A 68 -14.88 24.79 14.17
N VAL A 69 -15.18 23.53 13.80
CA VAL A 69 -14.24 22.41 13.96
C VAL A 69 -14.22 21.51 12.72
N VAL A 70 -13.02 21.13 12.30
CA VAL A 70 -12.79 20.05 11.30
C VAL A 70 -11.92 18.99 11.97
N THR A 71 -12.36 17.72 11.97
CA THR A 71 -11.66 16.67 12.73
C THR A 71 -10.44 16.10 11.99
N ASP A 72 -10.42 16.10 10.66
CA ASP A 72 -9.26 15.63 9.88
C ASP A 72 -8.43 16.83 9.39
N TYR A 73 -8.54 17.16 8.10
CA TYR A 73 -7.77 18.22 7.45
C TYR A 73 -8.66 19.10 6.56
N VAL A 74 -8.15 20.30 6.25
CA VAL A 74 -8.74 21.26 5.32
C VAL A 74 -7.82 21.41 4.10
N LEU A 75 -8.36 21.25 2.90
CA LEU A 75 -7.63 21.34 1.65
C LEU A 75 -8.35 22.26 0.66
N LEU A 76 -7.64 23.29 0.20
CA LEU A 76 -8.07 24.15 -0.90
C LEU A 76 -7.08 24.02 -2.05
N PHE A 77 -7.60 23.74 -3.25
CA PHE A 77 -6.77 23.52 -4.44
C PHE A 77 -7.43 24.09 -5.71
N ARG A 78 -6.78 25.06 -6.37
CA ARG A 78 -7.27 25.67 -7.62
C ARG A 78 -8.72 26.13 -7.54
N VAL A 79 -9.00 27.03 -6.61
CA VAL A 79 -10.30 27.72 -6.49
C VAL A 79 -10.11 29.15 -6.96
N TYR A 80 -10.59 29.47 -8.16
CA TYR A 80 -10.35 30.77 -8.78
C TYR A 80 -11.34 31.81 -8.27
N GLY A 81 -10.87 33.04 -8.06
CA GLY A 81 -11.69 34.16 -7.58
C GLY A 81 -11.89 34.23 -6.06
N LEU A 82 -11.43 33.25 -5.29
CA LEU A 82 -11.48 33.31 -3.82
C LEU A 82 -10.28 34.13 -3.30
N GLU A 83 -10.56 35.30 -2.72
CA GLU A 83 -9.52 36.24 -2.28
C GLU A 83 -9.11 36.09 -0.81
N THR A 84 -10.01 35.64 0.06
CA THR A 84 -9.78 35.49 1.51
C THR A 84 -10.72 34.43 2.10
N LEU A 85 -10.30 33.79 3.20
CA LEU A 85 -11.19 32.92 3.99
C LEU A 85 -11.86 33.64 5.18
N THR A 86 -11.52 34.92 5.41
CA THR A 86 -12.06 35.75 6.50
C THR A 86 -13.58 35.69 6.55
N ASP A 87 -14.24 36.00 5.43
CA ASP A 87 -15.70 36.02 5.39
C ASP A 87 -16.31 34.61 5.24
N LEU A 88 -15.57 33.69 4.61
CA LEU A 88 -16.07 32.36 4.30
C LEU A 88 -16.16 31.47 5.55
N PHE A 89 -15.12 31.46 6.38
CA PHE A 89 -15.03 30.64 7.60
C PHE A 89 -14.59 31.45 8.83
N PRO A 90 -15.35 32.49 9.23
CA PRO A 90 -14.92 33.44 10.26
C PRO A 90 -14.73 32.81 11.65
N ASN A 91 -15.39 31.69 11.93
CA ASN A 91 -15.38 31.04 13.26
C ASN A 91 -14.64 29.69 13.28
N LEU A 92 -13.97 29.29 12.20
CA LEU A 92 -13.18 28.05 12.19
C LEU A 92 -12.03 28.19 13.21
N THR A 93 -12.12 27.42 14.30
CA THR A 93 -11.26 27.59 15.48
C THR A 93 -10.26 26.45 15.63
N VAL A 94 -10.65 25.22 15.28
CA VAL A 94 -9.81 24.02 15.49
C VAL A 94 -9.81 23.09 14.28
N ILE A 95 -8.62 22.64 13.89
CA ILE A 95 -8.41 21.52 12.95
C ILE A 95 -7.66 20.41 13.70
N ARG A 96 -8.30 19.26 13.95
CA ARG A 96 -7.71 18.26 14.85
C ARG A 96 -6.62 17.40 14.20
N GLY A 97 -6.70 17.10 12.90
CA GLY A 97 -5.70 16.26 12.24
C GLY A 97 -5.75 14.77 12.64
N ASN A 98 -6.94 14.25 12.96
CA ASN A 98 -7.13 12.83 13.27
C ASN A 98 -6.64 11.97 12.09
N ASN A 99 -6.99 12.38 10.87
CA ASN A 99 -6.37 11.94 9.61
C ASN A 99 -5.70 13.13 8.91
N LEU A 100 -4.64 12.87 8.13
CA LEU A 100 -3.83 13.89 7.48
C LEU A 100 -3.77 13.68 5.96
N PHE A 101 -3.55 14.77 5.20
CA PHE A 101 -3.23 14.70 3.77
C PHE A 101 -1.72 14.77 3.59
N PHE A 102 -1.05 13.63 3.36
CA PHE A 102 0.41 13.54 3.27
C PHE A 102 1.13 14.26 4.44
N ASN A 103 0.67 14.05 5.67
CA ASN A 103 1.12 14.67 6.93
C ASN A 103 0.64 16.10 7.21
N TYR A 104 -0.12 16.72 6.32
CA TYR A 104 -0.63 18.07 6.51
C TYR A 104 -2.10 18.09 6.98
N ALA A 105 -2.40 19.02 7.89
CA ALA A 105 -3.74 19.28 8.41
C ALA A 105 -4.43 20.47 7.72
N LEU A 106 -3.64 21.42 7.18
CA LEU A 106 -4.12 22.53 6.37
C LEU A 106 -3.28 22.63 5.09
N VAL A 107 -3.95 22.63 3.94
CA VAL A 107 -3.31 22.70 2.63
C VAL A 107 -3.95 23.81 1.78
N LEU A 108 -3.16 24.82 1.41
CA LEU A 108 -3.52 25.86 0.45
C LEU A 108 -2.54 25.79 -0.73
N TYR A 109 -2.98 25.21 -1.84
CA TYR A 109 -2.12 24.92 -2.97
C TYR A 109 -2.69 25.49 -4.28
N GLU A 110 -1.88 26.26 -5.02
CA GLU A 110 -2.26 26.86 -6.30
C GLU A 110 -3.57 27.68 -6.24
N MET A 111 -3.72 28.49 -5.19
CA MET A 111 -4.81 29.44 -5.00
C MET A 111 -4.43 30.80 -5.61
N LEU A 112 -4.70 30.95 -6.92
CA LEU A 112 -4.11 32.03 -7.72
C LEU A 112 -4.45 33.44 -7.24
N GLN A 113 -5.69 33.70 -6.82
CA GLN A 113 -6.15 35.04 -6.39
C GLN A 113 -6.26 35.20 -4.86
N LEU A 114 -5.81 34.21 -4.08
CA LEU A 114 -5.88 34.27 -2.62
C LEU A 114 -4.85 35.28 -2.10
N LYS A 115 -5.32 36.36 -1.47
CA LYS A 115 -4.50 37.48 -0.99
C LYS A 115 -4.06 37.31 0.46
N GLU A 116 -4.88 36.65 1.26
CA GLU A 116 -4.63 36.39 2.68
C GLU A 116 -5.31 35.09 3.12
N VAL A 117 -4.76 34.42 4.14
CA VAL A 117 -5.37 33.18 4.67
C VAL A 117 -6.67 33.50 5.42
N GLY A 118 -6.72 34.58 6.19
CA GLY A 118 -7.98 35.09 6.78
C GLY A 118 -8.64 34.24 7.87
N LEU A 119 -8.05 33.13 8.30
CA LEU A 119 -8.63 32.26 9.35
C LEU A 119 -8.42 32.84 10.76
N HIS A 120 -8.98 34.02 11.02
CA HIS A 120 -8.64 34.82 12.21
C HIS A 120 -9.06 34.20 13.55
N SER A 121 -10.00 33.25 13.52
CA SER A 121 -10.45 32.53 14.72
C SER A 121 -9.67 31.24 14.98
N LEU A 122 -8.76 30.84 14.09
CA LEU A 122 -7.98 29.61 14.22
C LEU A 122 -7.02 29.72 15.39
N MET A 123 -7.22 28.87 16.40
CA MET A 123 -6.45 28.88 17.64
C MET A 123 -5.62 27.61 17.83
N ASN A 124 -6.02 26.49 17.20
CA ASN A 124 -5.28 25.25 17.36
C ASN A 124 -5.38 24.34 16.14
N ILE A 125 -4.22 23.81 15.73
CA ILE A 125 -4.11 22.62 14.89
C ILE A 125 -3.45 21.54 15.73
N THR A 126 -4.20 20.51 16.11
CA THR A 126 -3.77 19.55 17.13
C THR A 126 -2.73 18.55 16.61
N ARG A 127 -2.81 18.18 15.33
CA ARG A 127 -1.89 17.22 14.71
C ARG A 127 -1.72 17.52 13.22
N GLY A 128 -0.49 17.39 12.73
CA GLY A 128 -0.13 17.59 11.34
C GLY A 128 0.29 19.02 11.01
N ALA A 129 1.08 19.15 9.95
CA ALA A 129 1.70 20.41 9.56
C ALA A 129 0.81 21.26 8.63
N VAL A 130 1.26 22.49 8.34
CA VAL A 130 0.63 23.40 7.38
C VAL A 130 1.43 23.42 6.06
N ARG A 131 0.74 23.26 4.93
CA ARG A 131 1.31 23.41 3.59
C ARG A 131 0.66 24.56 2.83
N ILE A 132 1.44 25.60 2.54
CA ILE A 132 0.98 26.76 1.77
C ILE A 132 1.98 26.97 0.64
N GLU A 133 1.58 26.62 -0.58
CA GLU A 133 2.52 26.57 -1.69
C GLU A 133 1.89 27.04 -3.02
N LYS A 134 2.67 27.79 -3.80
CA LYS A 134 2.29 28.29 -5.14
C LYS A 134 1.05 29.20 -5.14
N ASN A 135 0.94 30.09 -4.16
CA ASN A 135 -0.11 31.10 -4.08
C ASN A 135 0.51 32.49 -4.40
N PRO A 136 0.49 32.93 -5.67
CA PRO A 136 1.29 34.08 -6.12
C PRO A 136 0.85 35.44 -5.57
N ASP A 137 -0.42 35.58 -5.15
CA ASP A 137 -0.96 36.83 -4.59
C ASP A 137 -1.00 36.85 -3.04
N LEU A 138 -0.58 35.75 -2.39
CA LEU A 138 -0.78 35.54 -0.95
C LEU A 138 0.26 36.28 -0.09
N CYS A 139 -0.22 37.23 0.71
CA CYS A 139 0.52 38.01 1.70
C CYS A 139 0.12 37.65 3.15
N TYR A 140 0.57 38.42 4.14
CA TYR A 140 0.35 38.19 5.59
C TYR A 140 0.91 36.88 6.15
N LEU A 141 1.82 36.21 5.46
CA LEU A 141 2.44 34.97 5.97
C LEU A 141 3.48 35.26 7.05
N ALA A 142 4.23 36.37 6.92
CA ALA A 142 5.27 36.77 7.88
C ALA A 142 4.69 37.38 9.17
N THR A 143 3.43 37.84 9.13
CA THR A 143 2.72 38.39 10.30
C THR A 143 2.09 37.32 11.18
N LEU A 144 2.11 36.05 10.77
CA LEU A 144 1.54 34.93 11.52
C LEU A 144 2.59 34.20 12.36
N ASP A 145 2.25 33.96 13.63
CA ASP A 145 3.01 33.13 14.55
C ASP A 145 2.39 31.72 14.63
N TRP A 146 2.87 30.80 13.78
CA TRP A 146 2.36 29.42 13.75
C TRP A 146 2.67 28.65 15.03
N SER A 147 3.68 29.06 15.83
CA SER A 147 4.00 28.41 17.11
C SER A 147 2.89 28.59 18.16
N LYS A 148 1.96 29.52 17.92
CA LYS A 148 0.80 29.77 18.78
C LYS A 148 -0.44 28.98 18.35
N VAL A 149 -0.38 28.31 17.20
CA VAL A 149 -1.47 27.51 16.62
C VAL A 149 -1.10 26.02 16.59
N LEU A 150 0.17 25.69 16.34
CA LEU A 150 0.69 24.32 16.29
C LEU A 150 1.65 24.05 17.45
N ASP A 151 1.66 22.80 17.93
CA ASP A 151 2.63 22.34 18.92
C ASP A 151 4.04 22.17 18.33
N SER A 152 4.15 21.83 17.03
CA SER A 152 5.42 21.74 16.28
C SER A 152 5.29 22.44 14.93
N VAL A 153 6.29 23.23 14.56
CA VAL A 153 6.34 24.00 13.31
C VAL A 153 7.42 23.51 12.33
N GLU A 154 8.23 22.51 12.73
CA GLU A 154 9.39 22.04 11.96
C GLU A 154 9.00 21.47 10.59
N ASP A 155 7.85 20.80 10.51
CA ASP A 155 7.35 20.13 9.32
C ASP A 155 6.49 21.05 8.42
N ASN A 156 6.35 22.33 8.75
CA ASN A 156 5.58 23.27 7.94
C ASN A 156 6.26 23.52 6.59
N PHE A 157 5.49 23.51 5.51
CA PHE A 157 5.98 23.73 4.15
C PHE A 157 5.32 24.95 3.52
N ILE A 158 5.98 26.11 3.65
CA ILE A 158 5.48 27.40 3.16
C ILE A 158 6.48 28.00 2.18
N VAL A 159 6.29 27.78 0.88
CA VAL A 159 7.24 28.19 -0.18
C VAL A 159 6.52 28.62 -1.46
N ALA A 160 7.22 29.35 -2.34
CA ALA A 160 6.71 29.77 -3.64
C ALA A 160 5.37 30.56 -3.58
N ASN A 161 5.19 31.38 -2.54
CA ASN A 161 4.11 32.35 -2.44
C ASN A 161 4.63 33.75 -2.81
N LYS A 162 3.79 34.80 -2.71
CA LYS A 162 4.25 36.17 -2.95
C LYS A 162 5.45 36.53 -2.08
N ASN A 163 6.40 37.25 -2.66
CA ASN A 163 7.60 37.66 -1.93
C ASN A 163 7.22 38.65 -0.82
N GLU A 164 7.67 38.41 0.41
CA GLU A 164 7.38 39.26 1.58
C GLU A 164 7.74 40.74 1.31
N ARG A 165 8.82 41.00 0.56
CA ARG A 165 9.26 42.37 0.24
C ARG A 165 8.30 43.13 -0.67
N GLU A 166 7.45 42.40 -1.41
CA GLU A 166 6.42 42.95 -2.30
C GLU A 166 5.06 43.04 -1.58
N CYS A 167 4.96 42.50 -0.37
CA CYS A 167 3.77 42.59 0.47
C CYS A 167 3.82 43.85 1.34
N GLY A 168 2.78 44.67 1.25
CA GLY A 168 2.54 45.80 2.16
C GLY A 168 1.78 45.35 3.40
N ASP A 169 2.33 44.39 4.15
CA ASP A 169 1.65 43.81 5.32
C ASP A 169 1.54 44.84 6.45
N VAL A 170 0.34 45.36 6.69
CA VAL A 170 0.07 46.36 7.73
C VAL A 170 -0.99 45.81 8.68
N CYS A 171 -0.60 45.56 9.94
CA CYS A 171 -1.55 45.12 10.95
C CYS A 171 -2.44 46.27 11.47
N PRO A 172 -3.63 45.98 12.01
CA PRO A 172 -4.52 46.96 12.63
C PRO A 172 -3.81 47.95 13.58
N GLY A 173 -4.20 49.22 13.49
CA GLY A 173 -3.68 50.33 14.33
C GLY A 173 -2.35 50.93 13.86
N THR A 174 -1.58 50.25 13.02
CA THR A 174 -0.23 50.70 12.61
C THR A 174 -0.24 52.07 11.91
N ALA A 175 -1.28 52.37 11.12
CA ALA A 175 -1.46 53.68 10.47
C ALA A 175 -1.67 54.85 11.44
N GLN A 176 -2.02 54.56 12.70
CA GLN A 176 -2.28 55.55 13.77
C GLN A 176 -1.06 55.72 14.70
N GLY A 177 0.09 55.13 14.36
CA GLY A 177 1.36 55.29 15.06
C GLY A 177 1.80 54.09 15.91
N GLN A 178 0.88 53.20 16.30
CA GLN A 178 1.21 51.96 17.04
C GLN A 178 0.20 50.84 16.75
N THR A 179 0.67 49.62 16.53
CA THR A 179 -0.23 48.48 16.32
C THR A 179 -1.01 48.13 17.60
N VAL A 180 -2.31 47.85 17.43
CA VAL A 180 -3.16 47.33 18.52
C VAL A 180 -3.04 45.81 18.66
N CYS A 181 -2.34 45.16 17.74
CA CYS A 181 -2.18 43.72 17.74
C CYS A 181 -1.08 43.28 18.71
N PRO A 182 -1.23 42.10 19.33
CA PRO A 182 -0.14 41.49 20.07
C PRO A 182 1.14 41.38 19.22
N GLN A 183 2.29 41.60 19.84
CA GLN A 183 3.60 41.56 19.18
C GLN A 183 4.42 40.39 19.71
N SER A 184 5.14 39.70 18.82
CA SER A 184 6.09 38.63 19.21
C SER A 184 7.34 38.69 18.35
N THR A 185 8.43 38.04 18.78
CA THR A 185 9.68 37.94 18.00
C THR A 185 9.77 36.58 17.32
N ILE A 186 9.92 36.57 15.99
CA ILE A 186 10.18 35.35 15.20
C ILE A 186 11.42 35.61 14.37
N ASN A 187 12.40 34.69 14.43
CA ASN A 187 13.67 34.79 13.69
C ASN A 187 14.36 36.17 13.85
N GLY A 188 14.32 36.75 15.05
CA GLY A 188 14.93 38.06 15.35
C GLY A 188 14.11 39.29 14.93
N HIS A 189 12.94 39.11 14.31
CA HIS A 189 12.08 40.22 13.89
C HIS A 189 10.89 40.41 14.85
N PHE A 190 10.85 41.59 15.49
CA PHE A 190 9.74 42.02 16.35
C PHE A 190 8.68 42.76 15.53
N ARG A 191 7.47 42.19 15.41
CA ARG A 191 6.37 42.75 14.62
C ARG A 191 5.02 42.44 15.25
N GLY A 192 4.00 43.24 14.91
CA GLY A 192 2.60 42.93 15.23
C GLY A 192 2.13 41.68 14.51
N ARG A 193 1.28 40.89 15.18
CA ARG A 193 0.77 39.63 14.66
C ARG A 193 -0.67 39.77 14.20
N CYS A 194 -0.91 39.52 12.92
CA CYS A 194 -2.23 39.69 12.29
C CYS A 194 -2.46 38.71 11.15
N TRP A 195 -3.74 38.36 10.95
CA TRP A 195 -4.23 37.54 9.83
C TRP A 195 -4.54 38.38 8.59
N SER A 196 -4.83 39.66 8.79
CA SER A 196 -5.13 40.65 7.75
C SER A 196 -4.97 42.07 8.30
N GLN A 197 -5.22 43.07 7.46
CA GLN A 197 -5.29 44.49 7.87
C GLN A 197 -6.35 44.80 8.92
N ASN A 198 -7.36 43.93 9.08
CA ASN A 198 -8.51 44.16 9.96
C ASN A 198 -8.52 43.23 11.19
N HIS A 199 -7.77 42.12 11.17
CA HIS A 199 -7.83 41.10 12.21
C HIS A 199 -6.45 40.77 12.78
N CYS A 200 -6.27 41.06 14.07
CA CYS A 200 -5.10 40.61 14.81
C CYS A 200 -5.09 39.09 15.01
N GLN A 201 -3.91 38.50 15.16
CA GLN A 201 -3.78 37.13 15.59
C GLN A 201 -4.06 37.06 17.08
N ARG A 202 -5.14 36.36 17.45
CA ARG A 202 -5.49 36.17 18.85
C ARG A 202 -4.48 35.23 19.52
N MET A 203 -4.01 35.62 20.69
CA MET A 203 -3.12 34.83 21.53
C MET A 203 -3.62 34.87 22.97
N CYS A 204 -3.56 33.73 23.66
CA CYS A 204 -3.89 33.65 25.07
C CYS A 204 -2.67 33.95 25.93
N LEU A 205 -2.91 34.35 27.18
CA LEU A 205 -1.86 34.51 28.18
C LEU A 205 -1.18 33.17 28.45
N ASP A 206 0.13 33.16 28.69
CA ASP A 206 0.91 31.94 28.91
C ASP A 206 0.44 31.11 30.12
N LYS A 207 -0.27 31.74 31.07
CA LYS A 207 -0.90 31.07 32.22
C LYS A 207 -2.11 30.20 31.85
N CYS A 208 -2.71 30.40 30.67
CA CYS A 208 -3.83 29.61 30.21
C CYS A 208 -3.32 28.29 29.64
N LYS A 209 -3.73 27.18 30.27
CA LYS A 209 -3.36 25.84 29.79
C LYS A 209 -3.86 25.63 28.36
N HIS A 210 -3.02 25.02 27.53
CA HIS A 210 -3.34 24.67 26.13
C HIS A 210 -3.78 25.85 25.26
N SER A 211 -3.35 27.07 25.61
CA SER A 211 -3.62 28.29 24.84
C SER A 211 -5.11 28.52 24.56
N ALA A 212 -6.00 28.13 25.50
CA ALA A 212 -7.44 28.30 25.37
C ALA A 212 -7.95 29.44 26.28
N CYS A 213 -8.55 30.47 25.68
CA CYS A 213 -9.11 31.61 26.40
C CYS A 213 -10.38 32.15 25.71
N SER A 214 -11.20 32.87 26.48
CA SER A 214 -12.37 33.60 25.97
C SER A 214 -11.95 34.79 25.10
N LEU A 215 -12.92 35.44 24.45
CA LEU A 215 -12.67 36.67 23.68
C LEU A 215 -12.08 37.81 24.53
N GLN A 216 -12.33 37.81 25.84
CA GLN A 216 -11.80 38.77 26.81
C GLN A 216 -10.43 38.34 27.40
N GLY A 217 -9.85 37.24 26.93
CA GLY A 217 -8.54 36.75 27.39
C GLY A 217 -8.56 36.01 28.73
N GLN A 218 -9.75 35.65 29.25
CA GLN A 218 -9.87 34.84 30.46
C GLN A 218 -9.67 33.36 30.13
N CYS A 219 -8.94 32.62 30.95
CA CYS A 219 -8.62 31.22 30.66
C CYS A 219 -9.87 30.33 30.67
N CYS A 220 -9.96 29.44 29.69
CA CYS A 220 -11.01 28.44 29.61
C CYS A 220 -10.76 27.29 30.59
N HIS A 221 -11.74 26.40 30.72
CA HIS A 221 -11.56 25.15 31.46
C HIS A 221 -10.44 24.30 30.83
N ASP A 222 -9.73 23.51 31.63
CA ASP A 222 -8.56 22.70 31.22
C ASP A 222 -8.87 21.65 30.12
N GLN A 223 -10.16 21.30 29.97
CA GLN A 223 -10.66 20.37 28.95
C GLN A 223 -11.12 21.08 27.66
N CYS A 224 -11.12 22.41 27.62
CA CYS A 224 -11.43 23.18 26.42
C CYS A 224 -10.20 23.27 25.48
N LEU A 225 -10.46 23.46 24.20
CA LEU A 225 -9.47 23.69 23.16
C LEU A 225 -9.87 24.87 22.29
N GLY A 226 -8.91 25.76 22.00
CA GLY A 226 -9.08 26.94 21.16
C GLY A 226 -9.82 28.11 21.84
N GLY A 227 -10.94 27.87 22.52
CA GLY A 227 -11.68 28.93 23.23
C GLY A 227 -12.92 28.45 23.96
N CYS A 228 -13.64 29.38 24.59
CA CYS A 228 -14.87 29.15 25.35
C CYS A 228 -15.79 30.38 25.34
N SER A 229 -17.08 30.16 25.51
CA SER A 229 -18.08 31.22 25.73
C SER A 229 -18.12 31.68 27.19
N GLU A 230 -17.88 30.76 28.13
CA GLU A 230 -17.78 31.06 29.56
C GLU A 230 -16.43 30.56 30.12
N PRO A 231 -15.68 31.40 30.84
CA PRO A 231 -14.43 31.00 31.48
C PRO A 231 -14.66 29.87 32.48
N ALA A 232 -13.66 28.99 32.63
CA ALA A 232 -13.65 27.88 33.59
C ALA A 232 -14.83 26.87 33.54
N ASN A 233 -15.69 26.91 32.53
CA ASN A 233 -16.80 25.97 32.36
C ASN A 233 -16.52 24.94 31.24
N ALA A 234 -16.50 23.65 31.58
CA ALA A 234 -16.23 22.54 30.66
C ALA A 234 -17.34 22.29 29.63
N SER A 235 -18.53 22.86 29.83
CA SER A 235 -19.68 22.74 28.91
C SER A 235 -19.81 23.92 27.94
N SER A 236 -18.96 24.94 28.11
CA SER A 236 -18.99 26.19 27.35
C SER A 236 -17.78 26.31 26.41
N CYS A 237 -17.16 25.19 26.05
CA CYS A 237 -15.99 25.15 25.17
C CYS A 237 -16.38 25.28 23.68
N VAL A 238 -15.52 25.89 22.88
CA VAL A 238 -15.65 25.88 21.41
C VAL A 238 -15.36 24.49 20.83
N ALA A 239 -14.35 23.82 21.37
CA ALA A 239 -14.00 22.44 21.08
C ALA A 239 -13.47 21.78 22.35
N CYS A 240 -13.64 20.46 22.46
CA CYS A 240 -13.05 19.70 23.55
C CYS A 240 -11.62 19.31 23.20
N ARG A 241 -10.70 19.44 24.16
CA ARG A 241 -9.32 18.98 23.99
C ARG A 241 -9.26 17.48 23.79
N ASN A 242 -9.84 16.75 24.74
CA ASN A 242 -9.91 15.30 24.72
C ASN A 242 -11.20 14.85 24.04
N LEU A 243 -12.24 14.54 24.81
CA LEU A 243 -13.46 13.93 24.31
C LEU A 243 -14.69 14.78 24.63
N GLN A 244 -15.64 14.79 23.72
CA GLN A 244 -16.96 15.38 23.94
C GLN A 244 -17.96 14.31 24.37
N HIS A 245 -18.67 14.56 25.47
CA HIS A 245 -19.79 13.74 25.92
C HIS A 245 -21.01 14.63 26.17
N GLY A 246 -22.02 14.53 25.28
CA GLY A 246 -23.10 15.52 25.24
C GLY A 246 -22.54 16.91 24.94
N ASN A 247 -22.81 17.88 25.83
CA ASN A 247 -22.30 19.25 25.73
C ASN A 247 -21.05 19.51 26.58
N THR A 248 -20.52 18.50 27.28
CA THR A 248 -19.42 18.68 28.23
C THR A 248 -18.13 18.04 27.71
N CYS A 249 -17.02 18.74 27.89
CA CYS A 249 -15.69 18.23 27.57
C CYS A 249 -15.13 17.40 28.72
N VAL A 250 -14.79 16.15 28.43
CA VAL A 250 -14.31 15.15 29.39
C VAL A 250 -12.97 14.57 28.96
N GLU A 251 -12.18 14.11 29.92
CA GLU A 251 -10.88 13.49 29.64
C GLU A 251 -11.03 12.06 29.09
N LYS A 252 -11.95 11.28 29.67
CA LYS A 252 -12.25 9.89 29.30
C LYS A 252 -13.76 9.72 29.16
N CYS A 253 -14.19 8.82 28.27
CA CYS A 253 -15.61 8.49 28.18
C CYS A 253 -16.12 7.87 29.49
N PRO A 254 -17.30 8.27 29.96
CA PRO A 254 -17.90 7.67 31.15
C PRO A 254 -18.23 6.18 30.92
N PRO A 255 -18.39 5.37 31.99
CA PRO A 255 -18.75 3.97 31.87
C PRO A 255 -20.00 3.77 31.00
N GLY A 256 -19.94 2.81 30.07
CA GLY A 256 -21.02 2.54 29.10
C GLY A 256 -20.93 3.33 27.78
N TYR A 257 -19.94 4.22 27.64
CA TYR A 257 -19.66 4.97 26.41
C TYR A 257 -18.26 4.64 25.87
N TYR A 258 -18.10 4.76 24.55
CA TYR A 258 -16.89 4.41 23.81
C TYR A 258 -16.37 5.60 23.02
N VAL A 259 -15.05 5.69 22.87
CA VAL A 259 -14.41 6.71 22.04
C VAL A 259 -14.73 6.44 20.57
N PHE A 260 -15.28 7.43 19.88
CA PHE A 260 -15.58 7.37 18.46
C PHE A 260 -14.78 8.43 17.69
N ARG A 261 -14.07 7.98 16.66
CA ARG A 261 -13.24 8.82 15.77
C ARG A 261 -12.28 9.79 16.52
N GLY A 262 -11.90 9.45 17.76
CA GLY A 262 -10.92 10.18 18.55
C GLY A 262 -11.35 11.52 19.14
N TRP A 263 -12.65 11.88 19.11
CA TRP A 263 -13.08 13.21 19.60
C TRP A 263 -14.38 13.23 20.40
N ARG A 264 -15.22 12.19 20.34
CA ARG A 264 -16.49 12.13 21.11
C ARG A 264 -16.77 10.75 21.67
N CYS A 265 -17.67 10.72 22.64
CA CYS A 265 -18.16 9.51 23.31
C CYS A 265 -19.51 9.10 22.75
N VAL A 266 -19.65 7.83 22.37
CA VAL A 266 -20.89 7.24 21.84
C VAL A 266 -21.34 6.05 22.67
N SER A 267 -22.65 5.81 22.74
CA SER A 267 -23.19 4.67 23.49
C SER A 267 -22.92 3.35 22.76
N PHE A 268 -23.04 2.23 23.48
CA PHE A 268 -23.01 0.89 22.87
C PHE A 268 -23.96 0.75 21.68
N ASN A 269 -25.21 1.22 21.84
CA ASN A 269 -26.24 1.16 20.81
C ASN A 269 -25.82 1.91 19.53
N PHE A 270 -25.11 3.04 19.65
CA PHE A 270 -24.58 3.75 18.48
C PHE A 270 -23.58 2.89 17.71
N CYS A 271 -22.70 2.16 18.40
CA CYS A 271 -21.74 1.26 17.77
C CYS A 271 -22.44 0.04 17.13
N GLN A 272 -23.55 -0.43 17.72
CA GLN A 272 -24.33 -1.58 17.24
C GLN A 272 -25.22 -1.29 16.02
N VAL A 273 -25.83 -0.09 15.93
CA VAL A 273 -26.82 0.23 14.89
C VAL A 273 -26.26 0.12 13.46
N CYS A 274 -24.96 0.39 13.26
CA CYS A 274 -24.31 0.19 11.96
C CYS A 274 -24.11 -1.30 11.61
N ALA A 275 -24.01 -2.19 12.58
CA ALA A 275 -23.94 -3.64 12.34
C ALA A 275 -25.33 -4.23 12.03
N SER A 276 -26.41 -3.68 12.60
CA SER A 276 -27.76 -4.26 12.50
C SER A 276 -28.59 -3.88 11.27
N LEU A 277 -28.16 -2.90 10.47
CA LEU A 277 -28.93 -2.42 9.30
C LEU A 277 -28.79 -3.28 8.03
N LEU A 278 -28.05 -4.40 8.07
CA LEU A 278 -27.75 -5.23 6.90
C LEU A 278 -28.57 -6.54 6.84
N ASN A 279 -29.90 -6.43 6.78
CA ASN A 279 -30.74 -7.54 6.31
C ASN A 279 -31.80 -7.14 5.26
N GLN A 280 -31.75 -5.93 4.71
CA GLN A 280 -32.59 -5.56 3.56
C GLN A 280 -31.84 -4.66 2.57
N ASP A 281 -31.59 -5.24 1.39
CA ASP A 281 -31.36 -4.65 0.07
C ASP A 281 -30.32 -3.51 -0.16
N ARG A 282 -29.41 -3.84 -1.10
CA ARG A 282 -28.67 -3.00 -2.06
C ARG A 282 -27.85 -1.82 -1.53
N GLU A 283 -26.53 -2.03 -1.56
CA GLU A 283 -25.49 -1.01 -1.81
C GLU A 283 -25.50 0.21 -0.88
N SER A 284 -25.69 -0.04 0.42
CA SER A 284 -25.43 0.96 1.47
C SER A 284 -24.24 0.48 2.30
N SER A 285 -23.10 1.17 2.17
CA SER A 285 -21.86 0.92 2.91
C SER A 285 -22.05 1.28 4.39
N CYS A 286 -22.66 0.37 5.16
CA CYS A 286 -22.52 0.34 6.61
C CYS A 286 -21.28 -0.50 6.91
N TYR A 287 -20.24 0.13 7.47
CA TYR A 287 -19.09 -0.61 7.98
C TYR A 287 -19.44 -1.16 9.35
N GLU A 288 -19.16 -2.45 9.58
CA GLU A 288 -19.38 -3.12 10.87
C GLU A 288 -18.36 -2.58 11.87
N TYR A 289 -18.75 -1.61 12.71
CA TYR A 289 -17.88 -1.10 13.76
C TYR A 289 -17.71 -2.15 14.86
N VAL A 290 -16.52 -2.20 15.44
CA VAL A 290 -16.14 -3.09 16.53
C VAL A 290 -15.60 -2.30 17.70
N ILE A 291 -15.74 -2.84 18.89
CA ILE A 291 -15.27 -2.30 20.14
C ILE A 291 -13.92 -2.93 20.49
N HIS A 292 -12.91 -2.09 20.64
CA HIS A 292 -11.58 -2.50 21.07
C HIS A 292 -10.98 -1.43 21.99
N ASN A 293 -10.46 -1.84 23.16
CA ASN A 293 -9.82 -0.96 24.14
C ASN A 293 -10.62 0.33 24.47
N GLY A 294 -11.94 0.21 24.65
CA GLY A 294 -12.82 1.34 24.96
C GLY A 294 -13.13 2.28 23.79
N ALA A 295 -12.74 1.93 22.56
CA ALA A 295 -13.04 2.67 21.34
C ALA A 295 -13.96 1.87 20.40
N CYS A 296 -14.86 2.58 19.70
CA CYS A 296 -15.68 2.06 18.61
C CYS A 296 -14.96 2.38 17.29
N ILE A 297 -14.33 1.38 16.69
CA ILE A 297 -13.44 1.47 15.51
C ILE A 297 -13.98 0.63 14.35
N GLN A 298 -13.50 0.87 13.13
CA GLN A 298 -14.09 0.27 11.92
C GLN A 298 -13.73 -1.21 11.72
N GLU A 299 -12.53 -1.63 12.11
CA GLU A 299 -12.06 -3.01 11.98
C GLU A 299 -11.18 -3.36 13.19
N CYS A 300 -11.09 -4.65 13.54
CA CYS A 300 -10.18 -5.06 14.59
C CYS A 300 -8.72 -4.80 14.16
N PRO A 301 -7.87 -4.31 15.07
CA PRO A 301 -6.46 -4.09 14.75
C PRO A 301 -5.76 -5.42 14.47
N SER A 302 -4.60 -5.34 13.82
CA SER A 302 -3.78 -6.53 13.51
C SER A 302 -3.52 -7.36 14.78
N GLY A 303 -3.75 -8.67 14.68
CA GLY A 303 -3.65 -9.58 15.83
C GLY A 303 -4.97 -9.80 16.58
N TYR A 304 -6.05 -9.12 16.19
CA TYR A 304 -7.38 -9.31 16.75
C TYR A 304 -8.44 -9.68 15.70
N THR A 305 -9.45 -10.44 16.11
CA THR A 305 -10.63 -10.81 15.31
C THR A 305 -11.90 -10.73 16.15
N THR A 306 -13.05 -10.62 15.49
CA THR A 306 -14.36 -10.80 16.12
C THR A 306 -14.64 -12.30 16.28
N ILE A 307 -15.04 -12.74 17.48
CA ILE A 307 -15.47 -14.13 17.73
C ILE A 307 -16.96 -14.27 17.41
N ASN A 308 -17.75 -13.28 17.85
CA ASN A 308 -19.20 -13.22 17.67
C ASN A 308 -19.61 -11.80 17.26
N SER A 309 -20.23 -11.64 16.09
CA SER A 309 -20.74 -10.34 15.60
C SER A 309 -21.71 -9.65 16.57
N THR A 310 -22.37 -10.41 17.45
CA THR A 310 -23.31 -9.87 18.44
C THR A 310 -22.64 -9.09 19.57
N THR A 311 -21.39 -9.43 19.91
CA THR A 311 -20.65 -8.81 21.02
C THR A 311 -19.81 -7.62 20.57
N LEU A 312 -19.62 -7.44 19.25
CA LEU A 312 -18.80 -6.41 18.61
C LEU A 312 -17.36 -6.31 19.14
N THR A 313 -16.89 -7.23 19.98
CA THR A 313 -15.60 -7.08 20.70
C THR A 313 -14.48 -7.81 19.97
N CYS A 314 -13.35 -7.12 19.85
CA CYS A 314 -12.14 -7.67 19.27
C CYS A 314 -11.37 -8.51 20.29
N SER A 315 -11.12 -9.76 19.94
CA SER A 315 -10.35 -10.72 20.75
C SER A 315 -9.02 -11.06 20.07
N PRO A 316 -7.94 -11.33 20.83
CA PRO A 316 -6.66 -11.69 20.23
C PRO A 316 -6.74 -13.07 19.56
N CYS A 317 -6.18 -13.18 18.35
CA CYS A 317 -6.15 -14.43 17.60
C CYS A 317 -4.99 -15.33 18.07
N ALA A 318 -5.20 -16.64 18.12
CA ALA A 318 -4.11 -17.60 18.28
C ALA A 318 -3.39 -17.80 16.93
N GLY A 319 -2.43 -16.92 16.61
CA GLY A 319 -1.67 -16.94 15.35
C GLY A 319 -2.09 -15.84 14.37
N LEU A 320 -2.05 -16.12 13.06
CA LEU A 320 -2.52 -15.19 12.03
C LEU A 320 -4.05 -15.07 12.12
N CYS A 321 -4.57 -13.85 12.24
CA CYS A 321 -6.01 -13.64 12.33
C CYS A 321 -6.71 -14.03 11.03
N PRO A 322 -7.78 -14.82 11.10
CA PRO A 322 -8.58 -15.10 9.93
C PRO A 322 -9.25 -13.80 9.46
N LYS A 323 -8.99 -13.40 8.22
CA LYS A 323 -9.67 -12.27 7.59
C LYS A 323 -10.78 -12.82 6.72
N LEU A 324 -12.01 -12.63 7.17
CA LEU A 324 -13.21 -12.97 6.41
C LEU A 324 -13.46 -11.92 5.33
N CYS A 325 -13.58 -12.39 4.09
CA CYS A 325 -13.91 -11.57 2.94
C CYS A 325 -15.26 -12.02 2.39
N VAL A 326 -16.18 -11.08 2.18
CA VAL A 326 -17.58 -11.39 1.84
C VAL A 326 -17.91 -10.96 0.42
N GLY A 327 -18.81 -11.73 -0.21
CA GLY A 327 -19.41 -11.46 -1.51
C GLY A 327 -18.68 -12.15 -2.67
N ASN A 328 -19.34 -12.17 -3.83
CA ASN A 328 -18.80 -12.81 -5.03
C ASN A 328 -17.65 -11.99 -5.60
N LYS A 329 -16.50 -12.62 -5.84
CA LYS A 329 -15.28 -11.97 -6.31
C LYS A 329 -14.91 -12.45 -7.69
N THR A 330 -14.76 -11.50 -8.59
CA THR A 330 -14.24 -11.76 -9.93
C THR A 330 -12.83 -11.22 -10.05
N ILE A 331 -11.87 -12.11 -10.30
CA ILE A 331 -10.45 -11.81 -10.48
C ILE A 331 -10.14 -11.77 -11.97
N ASP A 332 -10.11 -10.56 -12.52
CA ASP A 332 -9.84 -10.28 -13.93
C ASP A 332 -8.61 -9.42 -14.17
N SER A 333 -8.03 -8.89 -13.09
CA SER A 333 -6.83 -8.08 -13.08
C SER A 333 -6.07 -8.29 -11.77
N VAL A 334 -4.81 -7.83 -11.75
CA VAL A 334 -4.01 -7.72 -10.53
C VAL A 334 -4.72 -6.88 -9.47
N THR A 335 -5.35 -5.78 -9.85
CA THR A 335 -6.04 -4.87 -8.92
C THR A 335 -7.21 -5.56 -8.22
N SER A 336 -8.00 -6.38 -8.94
CA SER A 336 -9.09 -7.13 -8.32
C SER A 336 -8.60 -8.24 -7.39
N ALA A 337 -7.41 -8.81 -7.64
CA ALA A 337 -6.76 -9.71 -6.70
C ALA A 337 -6.26 -9.00 -5.44
N GLN A 338 -5.63 -7.83 -5.58
CA GLN A 338 -5.10 -7.04 -4.45
C GLN A 338 -6.17 -6.65 -3.43
N ALA A 339 -7.41 -6.46 -3.88
CA ALA A 339 -8.55 -6.22 -3.00
C ALA A 339 -8.81 -7.36 -1.99
N LEU A 340 -8.30 -8.57 -2.27
CA LEU A 340 -8.39 -9.75 -1.41
C LEU A 340 -7.10 -10.02 -0.61
N ARG A 341 -6.15 -9.07 -0.60
CA ARG A 341 -4.89 -9.27 0.12
C ARG A 341 -5.14 -9.49 1.61
N GLY A 342 -4.56 -10.59 2.09
CA GLY A 342 -4.69 -11.04 3.48
C GLY A 342 -5.98 -11.79 3.80
N CYS A 343 -6.91 -11.98 2.86
CA CYS A 343 -8.10 -12.80 3.08
C CYS A 343 -7.69 -14.26 3.32
N THR A 344 -8.27 -14.89 4.36
CA THR A 344 -8.08 -16.32 4.65
C THR A 344 -9.33 -17.13 4.36
N VAL A 345 -10.52 -16.53 4.53
CA VAL A 345 -11.81 -17.16 4.22
C VAL A 345 -12.61 -16.25 3.29
N LEU A 346 -13.08 -16.80 2.17
CA LEU A 346 -14.00 -16.12 1.26
C LEU A 346 -15.41 -16.69 1.42
N HIS A 347 -16.30 -15.89 2.01
CA HIS A 347 -17.73 -16.17 2.05
C HIS A 347 -18.39 -15.68 0.75
N GLY A 348 -18.44 -16.55 -0.25
CA GLY A 348 -18.96 -16.27 -1.58
C GLY A 348 -18.28 -17.09 -2.67
N ASN A 349 -18.54 -16.73 -3.92
CA ASN A 349 -17.99 -17.40 -5.10
C ASN A 349 -16.74 -16.69 -5.61
N MET A 350 -15.76 -17.45 -6.11
CA MET A 350 -14.56 -16.91 -6.77
C MET A 350 -14.54 -17.25 -8.25
N ILE A 351 -14.41 -16.23 -9.11
CA ILE A 351 -14.34 -16.37 -10.57
C ILE A 351 -13.04 -15.76 -11.06
N ILE A 352 -12.12 -16.57 -11.58
CA ILE A 352 -10.84 -16.14 -12.15
C ILE A 352 -10.96 -16.12 -13.68
N LYS A 353 -10.72 -14.96 -14.30
CA LYS A 353 -10.84 -14.71 -15.75
C LYS A 353 -9.73 -13.80 -16.30
N ILE A 354 -8.53 -13.89 -15.72
CA ILE A 354 -7.39 -13.02 -16.06
C ILE A 354 -6.79 -13.38 -17.42
N ARG A 355 -6.75 -12.39 -18.33
CA ARG A 355 -6.30 -12.58 -19.72
C ARG A 355 -4.86 -12.14 -19.99
N GLY A 356 -4.29 -11.27 -19.15
CA GLY A 356 -2.94 -10.76 -19.31
C GLY A 356 -2.56 -9.76 -18.21
N GLY A 357 -1.29 -9.33 -18.22
CA GLY A 357 -0.66 -8.54 -17.16
C GLY A 357 0.82 -8.92 -16.99
N ASN A 358 1.55 -8.14 -16.19
CA ASN A 358 2.97 -8.40 -15.88
C ASN A 358 3.09 -9.03 -14.48
N ASN A 359 3.96 -10.04 -14.33
CA ASN A 359 4.23 -10.72 -13.05
C ASN A 359 2.96 -11.22 -12.33
N ILE A 360 2.03 -11.79 -13.08
CA ILE A 360 0.71 -12.19 -12.60
C ILE A 360 0.82 -13.25 -11.52
N ALA A 361 1.61 -14.32 -11.73
CA ALA A 361 1.73 -15.41 -10.77
C ALA A 361 2.20 -14.91 -9.39
N ALA A 362 3.26 -14.10 -9.36
CA ALA A 362 3.81 -13.55 -8.11
C ALA A 362 2.80 -12.63 -7.40
N GLU A 363 2.08 -11.81 -8.16
CA GLU A 363 1.12 -10.86 -7.60
C GLU A 363 -0.17 -11.54 -7.12
N LEU A 364 -0.62 -12.58 -7.83
CA LEU A 364 -1.72 -13.44 -7.41
C LEU A 364 -1.33 -14.25 -6.17
N GLU A 365 -0.11 -14.77 -6.06
CA GLU A 365 0.33 -15.47 -4.84
C GLU A 365 0.41 -14.50 -3.64
N SER A 366 0.95 -13.30 -3.85
CA SER A 366 0.99 -12.23 -2.83
C SER A 366 -0.41 -11.83 -2.35
N SER A 367 -1.38 -11.81 -3.26
CA SER A 367 -2.74 -11.36 -2.97
C SER A 367 -3.66 -12.47 -2.44
N LEU A 368 -3.61 -13.66 -3.03
CA LEU A 368 -4.55 -14.77 -2.82
C LEU A 368 -3.92 -15.98 -2.13
N GLY A 369 -2.59 -16.01 -1.95
CA GLY A 369 -1.88 -17.18 -1.41
C GLY A 369 -2.15 -17.47 0.06
N GLN A 370 -2.79 -16.54 0.79
CA GLN A 370 -3.26 -16.76 2.17
C GLN A 370 -4.67 -17.34 2.25
N LEU A 371 -5.40 -17.41 1.13
CA LEU A 371 -6.78 -17.92 1.12
C LEU A 371 -6.77 -19.42 1.39
N GLU A 372 -7.49 -19.83 2.44
CA GLU A 372 -7.57 -21.21 2.93
C GLU A 372 -8.92 -21.86 2.59
N GLU A 373 -9.98 -21.05 2.52
CA GLU A 373 -11.35 -21.55 2.34
C GLU A 373 -12.19 -20.67 1.41
N ILE A 374 -12.96 -21.32 0.53
CA ILE A 374 -14.02 -20.70 -0.28
C ILE A 374 -15.35 -21.40 0.06
N THR A 375 -16.35 -20.65 0.50
CA THR A 375 -17.66 -21.24 0.87
C THR A 375 -18.52 -21.60 -0.35
N GLY A 376 -18.42 -20.81 -1.43
CA GLY A 376 -19.11 -21.05 -2.69
C GLY A 376 -18.37 -22.02 -3.62
N TYR A 377 -18.33 -21.66 -4.91
CA TYR A 377 -17.57 -22.38 -5.95
C TYR A 377 -16.33 -21.59 -6.42
N LEU A 378 -15.38 -22.30 -7.03
CA LEU A 378 -14.23 -21.75 -7.73
C LEU A 378 -14.37 -21.99 -9.24
N MET A 379 -14.41 -20.90 -10.02
CA MET A 379 -14.44 -20.94 -11.47
C MET A 379 -13.17 -20.33 -12.05
N VAL A 380 -12.51 -21.04 -12.95
CA VAL A 380 -11.37 -20.57 -13.75
C VAL A 380 -11.77 -20.64 -15.22
N ARG A 381 -12.09 -19.49 -15.82
CA ARG A 381 -12.58 -19.44 -17.20
C ARG A 381 -11.85 -18.42 -18.05
N ARG A 382 -11.45 -18.79 -19.27
CA ARG A 382 -10.76 -17.87 -20.19
C ARG A 382 -9.57 -17.17 -19.54
N ALA A 383 -8.90 -17.86 -18.63
CA ALA A 383 -7.78 -17.33 -17.86
C ALA A 383 -6.48 -17.60 -18.62
N TYR A 384 -6.35 -16.98 -19.81
CA TYR A 384 -5.27 -17.29 -20.76
C TYR A 384 -3.87 -16.98 -20.23
N ALA A 385 -3.75 -16.16 -19.19
CA ALA A 385 -2.47 -15.83 -18.59
C ALA A 385 -1.94 -16.89 -17.61
N LEU A 386 -2.81 -17.78 -17.11
CA LEU A 386 -2.46 -18.75 -16.08
C LEU A 386 -1.85 -20.02 -16.66
N VAL A 387 -0.74 -20.45 -16.05
CA VAL A 387 -0.07 -21.72 -16.33
C VAL A 387 -0.30 -22.75 -15.21
N SER A 388 -0.47 -22.29 -13.97
CA SER A 388 -0.73 -23.12 -12.78
C SER A 388 -1.71 -22.41 -11.82
N LEU A 389 -2.40 -23.17 -10.95
CA LEU A 389 -3.21 -22.63 -9.83
C LEU A 389 -2.45 -22.62 -8.49
N SER A 390 -1.16 -22.96 -8.51
CA SER A 390 -0.29 -23.01 -7.32
C SER A 390 -0.22 -21.72 -6.50
N PHE A 391 -0.56 -20.56 -7.07
CA PHE A 391 -0.67 -19.29 -6.35
C PHE A 391 -1.77 -19.32 -5.27
N LEU A 392 -2.79 -20.19 -5.38
CA LEU A 392 -3.74 -20.53 -4.31
C LEU A 392 -3.11 -21.52 -3.33
N ARG A 393 -1.97 -21.12 -2.77
CA ARG A 393 -1.03 -22.00 -2.06
C ARG A 393 -1.63 -22.66 -0.83
N LYS A 394 -2.44 -21.92 -0.07
CA LYS A 394 -3.06 -22.37 1.17
C LYS A 394 -4.49 -22.86 1.02
N LEU A 395 -5.09 -22.81 -0.17
CA LEU A 395 -6.50 -23.18 -0.34
C LEU A 395 -6.67 -24.67 -0.04
N ARG A 396 -7.44 -25.02 1.00
CA ARG A 396 -7.69 -26.40 1.42
C ARG A 396 -9.12 -26.84 1.27
N ILE A 397 -10.08 -25.90 1.28
CA ILE A 397 -11.50 -26.23 1.34
C ILE A 397 -12.30 -25.41 0.32
N ILE A 398 -13.10 -26.11 -0.49
CA ILE A 398 -14.20 -25.52 -1.27
C ILE A 398 -15.49 -26.18 -0.77
N ARG A 399 -16.37 -25.41 -0.11
CA ARG A 399 -17.57 -26.00 0.51
C ARG A 399 -18.66 -26.34 -0.51
N GLY A 400 -18.87 -25.51 -1.53
CA GLY A 400 -19.94 -25.71 -2.51
C GLY A 400 -21.33 -25.45 -1.93
N GLU A 401 -21.47 -24.45 -1.05
CA GLU A 401 -22.77 -23.95 -0.59
C GLU A 401 -23.60 -23.38 -1.75
N HIS A 402 -22.91 -22.71 -2.66
CA HIS A 402 -23.39 -22.33 -3.98
C HIS A 402 -22.59 -23.07 -5.06
N LEU A 403 -23.27 -23.46 -6.14
CA LEU A 403 -22.68 -24.22 -7.24
C LEU A 403 -22.91 -23.50 -8.57
N GLU A 404 -21.95 -23.56 -9.48
CA GLU A 404 -22.14 -23.07 -10.83
C GLU A 404 -23.12 -23.97 -11.59
N GLY A 405 -24.19 -23.35 -12.10
CA GLY A 405 -25.30 -24.05 -12.75
C GLY A 405 -25.96 -25.08 -11.83
N ASP A 406 -25.97 -24.82 -10.51
CA ASP A 406 -26.48 -25.69 -9.44
C ASP A 406 -25.80 -27.06 -9.34
N ILE A 407 -24.64 -27.21 -9.98
CA ILE A 407 -24.01 -28.51 -10.17
C ILE A 407 -22.54 -28.52 -9.77
N HIS A 408 -21.76 -27.53 -10.20
CA HIS A 408 -20.30 -27.60 -10.16
C HIS A 408 -19.72 -26.72 -9.06
N ALA A 409 -18.87 -27.29 -8.20
CA ALA A 409 -18.12 -26.53 -7.20
C ALA A 409 -16.74 -26.09 -7.72
N PHE A 410 -16.22 -26.80 -8.71
CA PHE A 410 -14.99 -26.41 -9.42
C PHE A 410 -15.27 -26.41 -10.92
N TYR A 411 -14.97 -25.30 -11.60
CA TYR A 411 -15.30 -25.12 -13.01
C TYR A 411 -14.11 -24.55 -13.78
N ALA A 412 -13.49 -25.36 -14.64
CA ALA A 412 -12.37 -24.96 -15.50
C ALA A 412 -12.73 -25.05 -16.98
N LEU A 413 -12.84 -23.90 -17.65
CA LEU A 413 -13.25 -23.80 -19.05
C LEU A 413 -12.36 -22.86 -19.87
N ASP A 414 -11.90 -23.35 -21.02
CA ASP A 414 -11.18 -22.55 -22.03
C ASP A 414 -9.94 -21.85 -21.44
N ASN A 415 -9.07 -22.61 -20.77
CA ASN A 415 -7.81 -22.10 -20.24
C ASN A 415 -6.64 -22.61 -21.10
N GLN A 416 -6.38 -21.91 -22.20
CA GLN A 416 -5.45 -22.30 -23.28
C GLN A 416 -4.00 -22.56 -22.85
N ASN A 417 -3.57 -22.03 -21.70
CA ASN A 417 -2.18 -22.14 -21.23
C ASN A 417 -2.02 -22.87 -19.89
N LEU A 418 -3.12 -23.32 -19.28
CA LEU A 418 -3.09 -24.02 -18.00
C LEU A 418 -2.48 -25.42 -18.20
N ARG A 419 -1.42 -25.73 -17.44
CA ARG A 419 -0.65 -26.98 -17.55
C ARG A 419 -0.68 -27.82 -16.28
N GLU A 420 -0.76 -27.18 -15.13
CA GLU A 420 -0.81 -27.80 -13.81
C GLU A 420 -1.92 -27.16 -12.98
N LEU A 421 -2.49 -27.90 -12.02
CA LEU A 421 -3.40 -27.31 -11.04
C LEU A 421 -2.62 -26.98 -9.77
N TRP A 422 -2.14 -28.02 -9.07
CA TRP A 422 -1.29 -27.90 -7.90
C TRP A 422 -0.26 -29.02 -7.88
N ASP A 423 0.86 -28.81 -7.17
CA ASP A 423 1.76 -29.91 -6.82
C ASP A 423 1.09 -30.81 -5.76
N TRP A 424 0.38 -31.84 -6.22
CA TRP A 424 -0.37 -32.79 -5.38
C TRP A 424 0.52 -33.59 -4.42
N SER A 425 1.85 -33.57 -4.57
CA SER A 425 2.74 -34.18 -3.57
C SER A 425 2.83 -33.36 -2.27
N LYS A 426 2.50 -32.07 -2.34
CA LYS A 426 2.55 -31.10 -1.23
C LYS A 426 1.20 -30.47 -0.92
N HIS A 427 0.29 -30.48 -1.89
CA HIS A 427 -1.01 -29.85 -1.81
C HIS A 427 -2.13 -30.87 -1.59
N ASN A 428 -3.13 -30.44 -0.83
CA ASN A 428 -4.31 -31.20 -0.47
C ASN A 428 -5.48 -30.21 -0.50
N LEU A 429 -6.59 -30.62 -1.08
CA LEU A 429 -7.78 -29.83 -1.32
C LEU A 429 -9.00 -30.74 -1.16
N THR A 430 -10.01 -30.29 -0.42
CA THR A 430 -11.27 -31.02 -0.25
C THR A 430 -12.42 -30.22 -0.86
N ILE A 431 -13.21 -30.88 -1.72
CA ILE A 431 -14.46 -30.33 -2.26
C ILE A 431 -15.63 -31.01 -1.55
N GLN A 432 -16.31 -30.28 -0.66
CA GLN A 432 -17.34 -30.88 0.20
C GLN A 432 -18.61 -31.24 -0.57
N ARG A 433 -19.12 -30.32 -1.40
CA ARG A 433 -20.29 -30.52 -2.27
C ARG A 433 -19.99 -30.08 -3.69
N GLY A 434 -20.76 -30.60 -4.65
CA GLY A 434 -20.66 -30.27 -6.08
C GLY A 434 -19.75 -31.19 -6.88
N ARG A 435 -19.86 -31.08 -8.21
CA ARG A 435 -19.06 -31.78 -9.22
C ARG A 435 -17.93 -30.90 -9.76
N MET A 436 -17.01 -31.48 -10.52
CA MET A 436 -15.97 -30.75 -11.24
C MET A 436 -16.27 -30.71 -12.73
N PHE A 437 -15.97 -29.59 -13.39
CA PHE A 437 -16.14 -29.42 -14.83
C PHE A 437 -14.82 -29.02 -15.49
N PHE A 438 -14.42 -29.76 -16.53
CA PHE A 438 -13.20 -29.51 -17.30
C PHE A 438 -13.44 -29.66 -18.80
N HIS A 439 -13.38 -28.55 -19.53
CA HIS A 439 -13.49 -28.52 -20.99
C HIS A 439 -12.56 -27.47 -21.59
N TYR A 440 -11.98 -27.77 -22.76
CA TYR A 440 -11.11 -26.85 -23.52
C TYR A 440 -9.88 -26.36 -22.74
N ASN A 441 -9.24 -27.24 -21.96
CA ASN A 441 -7.97 -26.96 -21.31
C ASN A 441 -6.85 -27.70 -22.05
N SER A 442 -6.48 -27.18 -23.23
CA SER A 442 -5.70 -27.92 -24.23
C SER A 442 -4.31 -28.34 -23.76
N LYS A 443 -3.69 -27.60 -22.83
CA LYS A 443 -2.36 -27.92 -22.28
C LYS A 443 -2.39 -28.60 -20.91
N LEU A 444 -3.58 -28.89 -20.36
CA LEU A 444 -3.75 -29.53 -19.06
C LEU A 444 -3.89 -31.05 -19.24
N CYS A 445 -2.88 -31.81 -18.82
CA CYS A 445 -2.88 -33.26 -18.95
C CYS A 445 -4.05 -33.92 -18.21
N MET A 446 -4.70 -34.91 -18.85
CA MET A 446 -5.77 -35.69 -18.22
C MET A 446 -5.33 -36.42 -16.94
N SER A 447 -4.05 -36.78 -16.82
CA SER A 447 -3.49 -37.35 -15.59
C SER A 447 -3.57 -36.40 -14.40
N GLU A 448 -3.45 -35.10 -14.64
CA GLU A 448 -3.53 -34.06 -13.60
C GLU A 448 -4.97 -33.91 -13.08
N ILE A 449 -5.95 -33.94 -13.98
CA ILE A 449 -7.38 -33.91 -13.62
C ILE A 449 -7.76 -35.17 -12.81
N ARG A 450 -7.28 -36.35 -13.22
CA ARG A 450 -7.54 -37.61 -12.49
C ARG A 450 -6.93 -37.60 -11.08
N LYS A 451 -5.72 -37.05 -10.91
CA LYS A 451 -5.13 -36.86 -9.58
C LYS A 451 -5.99 -35.95 -8.71
N MET A 452 -6.49 -34.85 -9.29
CA MET A 452 -7.41 -33.97 -8.58
C MET A 452 -8.67 -34.72 -8.12
N GLU A 453 -9.29 -35.54 -8.97
CA GLU A 453 -10.48 -36.33 -8.60
C GLU A 453 -10.26 -37.24 -7.39
N GLU A 454 -9.05 -37.78 -7.27
CA GLU A 454 -8.64 -38.66 -6.16
C GLU A 454 -8.39 -37.86 -4.88
N VAL A 455 -7.65 -36.75 -4.97
CA VAL A 455 -7.34 -35.90 -3.81
C VAL A 455 -8.58 -35.21 -3.25
N THR A 456 -9.46 -34.71 -4.12
CA THR A 456 -10.66 -33.96 -3.70
C THR A 456 -11.83 -34.83 -3.28
N GLY A 457 -11.78 -36.14 -3.56
CA GLY A 457 -12.86 -37.08 -3.29
C GLY A 457 -14.08 -36.94 -4.21
N THR A 458 -13.91 -36.33 -5.39
CA THR A 458 -15.03 -36.11 -6.34
C THR A 458 -15.18 -37.19 -7.41
N LYS A 459 -14.26 -38.17 -7.48
CA LYS A 459 -14.21 -39.22 -8.52
C LYS A 459 -15.55 -39.91 -8.78
N GLU A 460 -16.28 -40.26 -7.72
CA GLU A 460 -17.59 -40.95 -7.83
C GLU A 460 -18.76 -39.99 -8.11
N ARG A 461 -18.57 -38.68 -7.95
CA ARG A 461 -19.60 -37.66 -8.13
C ARG A 461 -19.69 -37.19 -9.58
N ASN A 462 -18.57 -37.21 -10.31
CA ASN A 462 -18.49 -36.68 -11.67
C ASN A 462 -19.16 -37.60 -12.70
N LYS A 463 -19.83 -37.01 -13.69
CA LYS A 463 -20.35 -37.72 -14.86
C LYS A 463 -19.34 -37.70 -15.99
N LYS A 464 -19.43 -38.66 -16.91
CA LYS A 464 -18.58 -38.74 -18.12
C LYS A 464 -18.61 -37.47 -19.00
N THR A 465 -19.68 -36.68 -18.93
CA THR A 465 -19.84 -35.43 -19.68
C THR A 465 -19.17 -34.23 -19.03
N ASP A 466 -18.87 -34.30 -17.73
CA ASP A 466 -18.37 -33.14 -16.98
C ASP A 466 -16.87 -32.90 -17.27
N ILE A 467 -16.13 -33.97 -17.57
CA ILE A 467 -14.70 -33.94 -17.90
C ILE A 467 -14.53 -34.49 -19.33
N ALA A 468 -14.28 -33.60 -20.29
CA ALA A 468 -14.13 -34.00 -21.67
C ALA A 468 -12.73 -34.59 -21.96
N VAL A 469 -12.69 -35.81 -22.50
CA VAL A 469 -11.42 -36.50 -22.79
C VAL A 469 -10.73 -35.93 -24.04
N ARG A 470 -11.49 -35.35 -24.98
CA ARG A 470 -10.98 -34.93 -26.30
C ARG A 470 -10.41 -33.52 -26.37
N ASN A 471 -10.72 -32.65 -25.40
CA ASN A 471 -10.34 -31.23 -25.43
C ASN A 471 -9.62 -30.79 -24.14
N ASN A 472 -9.14 -31.75 -23.36
CA ASN A 472 -8.24 -31.51 -22.25
C ASN A 472 -6.94 -32.27 -22.53
N GLY A 473 -5.83 -31.55 -22.60
CA GLY A 473 -4.51 -32.13 -22.86
C GLY A 473 -4.24 -32.50 -24.31
N ASP A 474 -5.10 -32.09 -25.26
CA ASP A 474 -4.93 -32.33 -26.71
C ASP A 474 -3.70 -31.62 -27.30
N GLN A 475 -3.22 -30.56 -26.67
CA GLN A 475 -1.98 -29.86 -27.01
C GLN A 475 -0.91 -29.99 -25.91
N ALA A 476 -1.08 -30.91 -24.96
CA ALA A 476 -0.16 -31.09 -23.85
C ALA A 476 0.91 -32.14 -24.15
N SER A 477 2.19 -31.77 -23.98
CA SER A 477 3.30 -32.72 -23.91
C SER A 477 3.36 -33.32 -22.50
N CYS A 478 2.57 -34.35 -22.23
CA CYS A 478 2.55 -34.97 -20.90
C CYS A 478 3.81 -35.81 -20.70
N GLU A 479 4.71 -35.37 -19.81
CA GLU A 479 5.97 -36.08 -19.56
C GLU A 479 5.75 -37.31 -18.67
N THR A 480 5.95 -38.49 -19.22
CA THR A 480 5.79 -39.76 -18.49
C THR A 480 7.12 -40.43 -18.16
N LYS A 481 8.21 -40.02 -18.82
CA LYS A 481 9.56 -40.58 -18.64
C LYS A 481 10.50 -39.60 -17.95
N LEU A 482 11.43 -40.13 -17.17
CA LEU A 482 12.43 -39.35 -16.44
C LEU A 482 13.75 -39.28 -17.20
N LEU A 483 14.27 -38.07 -17.44
CA LEU A 483 15.62 -37.83 -17.96
C LEU A 483 16.62 -37.78 -16.80
N LYS A 484 17.76 -38.46 -16.96
CA LYS A 484 18.85 -38.44 -15.96
C LYS A 484 20.05 -37.67 -16.48
N PHE A 485 20.65 -36.86 -15.62
CA PHE A 485 21.92 -36.19 -15.91
C PHE A 485 23.08 -37.18 -15.84
N THR A 486 23.93 -37.20 -16.87
CA THR A 486 25.11 -38.07 -16.94
C THR A 486 26.38 -37.34 -16.53
N VAL A 487 26.50 -36.04 -16.84
CA VAL A 487 27.67 -35.22 -16.49
C VAL A 487 27.23 -33.84 -16.01
N ILE A 488 27.77 -33.40 -14.88
CA ILE A 488 27.62 -32.04 -14.36
C ILE A 488 29.02 -31.52 -14.00
N LYS A 489 29.51 -30.50 -14.70
CA LYS A 489 30.81 -29.84 -14.42
C LYS A 489 30.61 -28.36 -14.17
N THR A 490 31.22 -27.84 -13.10
CA THR A 490 31.05 -26.44 -12.66
C THR A 490 32.37 -25.68 -12.71
N THR A 491 32.30 -24.42 -13.13
CA THR A 491 33.34 -23.41 -12.91
C THR A 491 32.74 -22.25 -12.09
N PHE A 492 33.48 -21.16 -11.91
CA PHE A 492 32.96 -19.99 -11.20
C PHE A 492 31.89 -19.22 -11.98
N ASN A 493 31.80 -19.39 -13.30
CA ASN A 493 30.87 -18.65 -14.15
C ASN A 493 30.16 -19.51 -15.22
N MET A 494 30.35 -20.83 -15.21
CA MET A 494 29.74 -21.74 -16.17
C MET A 494 29.32 -23.06 -15.52
N ILE A 495 28.26 -23.66 -16.05
CA ILE A 495 27.83 -25.02 -15.71
C ILE A 495 27.65 -25.79 -17.02
N MET A 496 28.38 -26.90 -17.16
CA MET A 496 28.23 -27.84 -18.28
C MET A 496 27.39 -29.02 -17.83
N LEU A 497 26.39 -29.36 -18.64
CA LEU A 497 25.43 -30.43 -18.39
C LEU A 497 25.44 -31.41 -19.57
N LYS A 498 25.35 -32.70 -19.28
CA LYS A 498 24.96 -33.74 -20.22
C LYS A 498 23.89 -34.64 -19.58
N TRP A 499 22.99 -35.17 -20.38
CA TRP A 499 21.91 -36.06 -19.93
C TRP A 499 21.70 -37.22 -20.91
N GLU A 500 20.98 -38.25 -20.45
CA GLU A 500 20.66 -39.42 -21.26
C GLU A 500 19.87 -39.02 -22.53
N PRO A 501 20.20 -39.59 -23.70
CA PRO A 501 19.46 -39.32 -24.92
C PRO A 501 18.03 -39.88 -24.82
N PHE A 502 17.09 -39.17 -25.40
CA PHE A 502 15.68 -39.55 -25.46
C PHE A 502 15.21 -39.59 -26.91
N TRP A 503 14.45 -40.62 -27.26
CA TRP A 503 13.78 -40.73 -28.55
C TRP A 503 12.33 -41.19 -28.35
N PRO A 504 11.33 -40.43 -28.84
CA PRO A 504 9.93 -40.87 -28.86
C PRO A 504 9.74 -42.03 -29.85
N LEU A 505 8.53 -42.61 -29.86
CA LEU A 505 8.18 -43.74 -30.75
C LEU A 505 8.42 -43.37 -32.23
N ASP A 506 7.94 -42.20 -32.65
CA ASP A 506 8.35 -41.58 -33.91
C ASP A 506 9.41 -40.52 -33.62
N PHE A 507 10.66 -40.80 -33.98
CA PHE A 507 11.80 -39.91 -33.71
C PHE A 507 11.64 -38.51 -34.32
N ARG A 508 10.81 -38.35 -35.35
CA ARG A 508 10.53 -37.06 -36.01
C ARG A 508 9.75 -36.11 -35.11
N ASP A 509 9.09 -36.65 -34.09
CA ASP A 509 8.37 -35.85 -33.11
C ASP A 509 9.32 -35.14 -32.14
N LEU A 510 10.58 -35.55 -32.04
CA LEU A 510 11.56 -34.86 -31.20
C LEU A 510 12.14 -33.65 -31.94
N LEU A 511 11.72 -32.46 -31.52
CA LEU A 511 12.27 -31.19 -32.02
C LEU A 511 13.58 -30.83 -31.31
N GLY A 512 13.76 -31.25 -30.06
CA GLY A 512 14.95 -30.99 -29.27
C GLY A 512 14.72 -31.12 -27.77
N PHE A 513 15.54 -30.41 -26.99
CA PHE A 513 15.44 -30.31 -25.54
C PHE A 513 15.42 -28.85 -25.11
N MET A 514 14.73 -28.56 -24.01
CA MET A 514 14.74 -27.26 -23.37
C MET A 514 15.46 -27.40 -22.03
N VAL A 515 16.53 -26.61 -21.83
CA VAL A 515 17.22 -26.48 -20.55
C VAL A 515 16.69 -25.25 -19.83
N LEU A 516 16.05 -25.45 -18.68
CA LEU A 516 15.52 -24.38 -17.84
C LEU A 516 16.43 -24.21 -16.62
N TYR A 517 16.86 -22.98 -16.35
CA TYR A 517 17.67 -22.67 -15.18
C TYR A 517 17.31 -21.32 -14.54
N LYS A 518 17.42 -21.22 -13.21
CA LYS A 518 17.25 -19.97 -12.46
C LYS A 518 18.09 -19.93 -11.19
N GLU A 519 18.39 -18.73 -10.72
CA GLU A 519 19.02 -18.54 -9.41
C GLU A 519 18.05 -19.00 -8.30
N ALA A 520 18.51 -19.89 -7.43
CA ALA A 520 17.69 -20.53 -6.41
C ALA A 520 18.47 -20.63 -5.09
N PRO A 521 18.38 -19.61 -4.22
CA PRO A 521 19.03 -19.64 -2.91
C PRO A 521 18.56 -20.80 -2.03
N TYR A 522 17.28 -21.17 -2.15
CA TYR A 522 16.63 -22.25 -1.42
C TYR A 522 16.22 -23.40 -2.36
N LYS A 523 16.14 -24.62 -1.82
CA LYS A 523 15.77 -25.83 -2.57
C LYS A 523 14.27 -26.11 -2.59
N ASN A 524 13.46 -25.08 -2.83
CA ASN A 524 11.98 -25.13 -2.79
C ASN A 524 11.32 -24.68 -4.10
N VAL A 525 12.09 -24.62 -5.19
CA VAL A 525 11.62 -24.16 -6.50
C VAL A 525 10.74 -25.22 -7.15
N THR A 526 9.65 -24.79 -7.80
CA THR A 526 8.77 -25.62 -8.63
C THR A 526 8.91 -25.27 -10.11
N GLU A 527 8.50 -26.18 -11.00
CA GLU A 527 8.56 -25.99 -12.46
C GLU A 527 7.85 -24.70 -12.91
N PHE A 528 6.70 -24.39 -12.32
CA PHE A 528 5.85 -23.26 -12.70
C PHE A 528 6.05 -22.00 -11.85
N ASP A 529 7.06 -21.98 -10.99
CA ASP A 529 7.36 -20.86 -10.10
C ASP A 529 7.62 -19.57 -10.91
N GLY A 530 6.74 -18.58 -10.73
CA GLY A 530 6.81 -17.29 -11.43
C GLY A 530 6.77 -17.40 -12.96
N GLN A 531 6.03 -18.37 -13.51
CA GLN A 531 5.74 -18.48 -14.94
C GLN A 531 4.34 -17.95 -15.27
N ASP A 532 4.27 -16.97 -16.17
CA ASP A 532 3.02 -16.51 -16.76
C ASP A 532 3.03 -16.78 -18.27
N ALA A 533 1.86 -17.04 -18.86
CA ALA A 533 1.78 -17.24 -20.31
C ALA A 533 2.15 -15.98 -21.12
N CYS A 534 2.20 -14.81 -20.48
CA CYS A 534 2.50 -13.51 -21.08
C CYS A 534 4.01 -13.16 -21.09
N GLY A 535 4.89 -14.07 -20.70
CA GLY A 535 6.34 -13.93 -20.94
C GLY A 535 7.17 -13.44 -19.75
N SER A 536 6.57 -13.12 -18.61
CA SER A 536 7.29 -13.01 -17.33
C SER A 536 7.60 -14.42 -16.83
N ASN A 537 8.75 -14.96 -17.25
CA ASN A 537 9.29 -16.23 -16.77
C ASN A 537 10.48 -15.98 -15.83
N SER A 538 10.40 -16.50 -14.61
CA SER A 538 11.55 -16.49 -13.69
C SER A 538 12.68 -17.43 -14.11
N TRP A 539 12.41 -18.31 -15.07
CA TRP A 539 13.35 -19.28 -15.64
C TRP A 539 13.98 -18.77 -16.93
N ALA A 540 15.30 -18.87 -17.03
CA ALA A 540 16.01 -18.76 -18.30
C ALA A 540 15.89 -20.09 -19.06
N ILE A 541 15.59 -20.02 -20.35
CA ILE A 541 15.35 -21.17 -21.22
C ILE A 541 16.41 -21.17 -22.32
N ALA A 542 17.03 -22.32 -22.55
CA ALA A 542 17.93 -22.56 -23.69
C ALA A 542 17.47 -23.81 -24.45
N ASP A 543 17.20 -23.64 -25.73
CA ASP A 543 16.85 -24.75 -26.63
C ASP A 543 18.12 -25.45 -27.13
N VAL A 544 18.05 -26.78 -27.21
CA VAL A 544 19.17 -27.66 -27.54
C VAL A 544 18.70 -28.65 -28.59
N ASP A 545 19.38 -28.64 -29.73
CA ASP A 545 19.08 -29.54 -30.84
C ASP A 545 19.24 -31.01 -30.44
N PRO A 546 18.43 -31.92 -31.01
CA PRO A 546 18.54 -33.34 -30.73
C PRO A 546 19.90 -33.88 -31.23
N PRO A 547 20.49 -34.87 -30.52
CA PRO A 547 21.75 -35.46 -30.93
C PRO A 547 21.60 -36.20 -32.27
N SER A 548 22.71 -36.40 -32.97
CA SER A 548 22.72 -37.22 -34.18
C SER A 548 22.22 -38.64 -33.87
N ARG A 549 21.37 -39.17 -34.76
CA ARG A 549 20.76 -40.49 -34.58
C ARG A 549 21.85 -41.56 -34.45
N PRO A 550 21.72 -42.53 -33.53
CA PRO A 550 22.58 -43.71 -33.53
C PRO A 550 22.40 -44.46 -34.85
N THR A 551 23.48 -44.58 -35.62
CA THR A 551 23.60 -45.53 -36.74
C THR A 551 23.94 -46.91 -36.18
N ASP A 552 23.54 -47.98 -36.86
CA ASP A 552 23.76 -49.36 -36.40
C ASP A 552 25.21 -49.56 -35.93
N GLY A 553 25.38 -49.86 -34.64
CA GLY A 553 26.67 -50.13 -34.00
C GLY A 553 27.32 -48.99 -33.21
N LYS A 554 26.81 -47.74 -33.26
CA LYS A 554 27.33 -46.62 -32.44
C LYS A 554 26.33 -46.16 -31.38
N LYS A 555 26.78 -46.05 -30.13
CA LYS A 555 25.98 -45.46 -29.04
C LYS A 555 25.64 -44.01 -29.39
N ALA A 556 24.39 -43.61 -29.13
CA ALA A 556 23.97 -42.21 -29.24
C ALA A 556 24.82 -41.35 -28.31
N GLU A 557 25.30 -40.21 -28.81
CA GLU A 557 26.03 -39.25 -27.96
C GLU A 557 25.05 -38.58 -27.00
N ASP A 558 25.47 -38.42 -25.75
CA ASP A 558 24.68 -37.71 -24.74
C ASP A 558 24.49 -36.23 -25.16
N PRO A 559 23.25 -35.76 -25.31
CA PRO A 559 22.98 -34.34 -25.49
C PRO A 559 23.51 -33.54 -24.30
N GLY A 560 23.94 -32.31 -24.56
CA GLY A 560 24.51 -31.45 -23.54
C GLY A 560 24.46 -29.98 -23.87
N HIS A 561 24.62 -29.16 -22.84
CA HIS A 561 24.57 -27.71 -22.94
C HIS A 561 25.54 -27.05 -21.95
N LEU A 562 26.14 -25.93 -22.35
CA LEU A 562 27.02 -25.12 -21.52
C LEU A 562 26.32 -23.80 -21.15
N ILE A 563 25.87 -23.70 -19.91
CA ILE A 563 25.21 -22.51 -19.38
C ILE A 563 26.28 -21.46 -19.04
N ARG A 564 26.19 -20.28 -19.66
CA ARG A 564 27.08 -19.14 -19.43
C ARG A 564 26.42 -17.81 -19.89
N PRO A 565 26.74 -16.66 -19.26
CA PRO A 565 27.53 -16.49 -18.03
C PRO A 565 26.70 -16.64 -16.74
N LEU A 566 27.32 -17.14 -15.66
CA LEU A 566 26.71 -17.31 -14.34
C LEU A 566 27.45 -16.54 -13.24
N LYS A 567 26.77 -16.24 -12.14
CA LYS A 567 27.36 -15.60 -10.97
C LYS A 567 28.22 -16.61 -10.19
N PRO A 568 29.40 -16.22 -9.68
CA PRO A 568 30.19 -17.08 -8.78
C PRO A 568 29.48 -17.38 -7.47
N TRP A 569 29.79 -18.52 -6.88
CA TRP A 569 29.25 -18.97 -5.59
C TRP A 569 27.73 -18.86 -5.45
N THR A 570 27.02 -19.12 -6.55
CA THR A 570 25.58 -18.95 -6.64
C THR A 570 24.93 -20.30 -6.94
N GLN A 571 23.86 -20.63 -6.22
CA GLN A 571 23.11 -21.87 -6.41
C GLN A 571 22.04 -21.66 -7.50
N TYR A 572 22.03 -22.56 -8.48
CA TYR A 572 21.08 -22.58 -9.57
C TYR A 572 20.20 -23.83 -9.49
N ALA A 573 18.90 -23.66 -9.68
CA ALA A 573 17.98 -24.73 -9.98
C ALA A 573 17.99 -24.98 -11.48
N ILE A 574 18.10 -26.23 -11.92
CA ILE A 574 18.22 -26.61 -13.33
C ILE A 574 17.34 -27.83 -13.61
N MET A 575 16.61 -27.80 -14.72
CA MET A 575 15.88 -28.95 -15.25
C MET A 575 15.93 -29.01 -16.77
N VAL A 576 15.73 -30.19 -17.33
CA VAL A 576 15.70 -30.43 -18.77
C VAL A 576 14.38 -31.10 -19.14
N LYS A 577 13.79 -30.71 -20.26
CA LYS A 577 12.60 -31.37 -20.81
C LYS A 577 12.70 -31.52 -22.32
N THR A 578 11.99 -32.49 -22.86
CA THR A 578 11.88 -32.70 -24.31
C THR A 578 10.97 -31.66 -24.94
N GLN A 579 11.36 -31.16 -26.11
CA GLN A 579 10.50 -30.37 -26.99
C GLN A 579 9.96 -31.29 -28.09
N LEU A 580 8.65 -31.41 -28.16
CA LEU A 580 7.97 -32.35 -29.06
C LEU A 580 7.08 -31.63 -30.07
N SER A 581 6.86 -32.23 -31.23
CA SER A 581 5.82 -31.84 -32.19
C SER A 581 4.44 -32.09 -31.59
N ALA A 582 3.47 -31.24 -31.93
CA ALA A 582 2.07 -31.54 -31.68
C ALA A 582 1.59 -32.54 -32.75
N SER A 583 0.96 -33.65 -32.33
CA SER A 583 0.34 -34.64 -33.22
C SER A 583 -1.15 -34.71 -32.95
N ASP A 584 -1.95 -34.61 -34.01
CA ASP A 584 -3.41 -34.68 -33.94
C ASP A 584 -3.93 -36.12 -33.76
N GLU A 585 -3.09 -37.13 -34.03
CA GLU A 585 -3.51 -38.55 -34.05
C GLU A 585 -3.22 -39.29 -32.74
N HIS A 586 -2.13 -38.95 -32.04
CA HIS A 586 -1.70 -39.64 -30.82
C HIS A 586 -1.04 -38.67 -29.83
N GLN A 587 -1.27 -38.89 -28.53
CA GLN A 587 -0.62 -38.11 -27.48
C GLN A 587 0.86 -38.46 -27.39
N VAL A 588 1.74 -37.52 -27.74
CA VAL A 588 3.19 -37.73 -27.70
C VAL A 588 3.70 -37.64 -26.27
N HIS A 589 4.23 -38.74 -25.76
CA HIS A 589 4.78 -38.83 -24.41
C HIS A 589 6.20 -38.25 -24.36
N GLY A 590 6.37 -37.16 -23.61
CA GLY A 590 7.66 -36.52 -23.40
C GLY A 590 8.46 -37.10 -22.24
N ALA A 591 9.64 -36.55 -22.03
CA ALA A 591 10.47 -36.82 -20.88
C ALA A 591 10.98 -35.52 -20.23
N LYS A 592 11.14 -35.55 -18.90
CA LYS A 592 11.73 -34.45 -18.14
C LYS A 592 12.65 -34.95 -17.04
N SER A 593 13.62 -34.12 -16.65
CA SER A 593 14.46 -34.39 -15.49
C SER A 593 13.82 -33.92 -14.20
N GLU A 594 14.34 -34.39 -13.07
CA GLU A 594 14.13 -33.70 -11.79
C GLU A 594 14.83 -32.33 -11.80
N ILE A 595 14.40 -31.44 -10.90
CA ILE A 595 15.10 -30.17 -10.65
C ILE A 595 16.34 -30.47 -9.80
N ILE A 596 17.52 -30.29 -10.39
CA ILE A 596 18.80 -30.38 -9.69
C ILE A 596 19.24 -29.01 -9.19
N TYR A 597 19.98 -28.98 -8.08
CA TYR A 597 20.53 -27.75 -7.51
C TYR A 597 22.05 -27.80 -7.58
N VAL A 598 22.63 -26.91 -8.36
CA VAL A 598 24.08 -26.87 -8.63
C VAL A 598 24.64 -25.50 -8.24
N ARG A 599 25.72 -25.48 -7.46
CA ARG A 599 26.39 -24.24 -7.05
C ARG A 599 27.66 -24.02 -7.87
N THR A 600 27.83 -22.82 -8.42
CA THR A 600 29.06 -22.41 -9.10
C THR A 600 30.22 -22.26 -8.12
N ASN A 601 31.45 -22.42 -8.61
CA ASN A 601 32.63 -22.33 -7.76
C ASN A 601 32.84 -20.89 -7.24
N ALA A 602 33.55 -20.75 -6.13
CA ALA A 602 33.94 -19.44 -5.60
C ALA A 602 34.90 -18.71 -6.55
N SER A 603 34.89 -17.38 -6.48
CA SER A 603 35.81 -16.51 -7.21
C SER A 603 36.31 -15.39 -6.30
N LYS A 604 37.19 -14.52 -6.82
CA LYS A 604 37.72 -13.38 -6.09
C LYS A 604 36.58 -12.45 -5.64
N PRO A 605 36.49 -12.06 -4.35
CA PRO A 605 35.48 -11.12 -3.87
C PRO A 605 35.67 -9.73 -4.49
N SER A 606 34.60 -8.94 -4.58
CA SER A 606 34.69 -7.52 -4.91
C SER A 606 35.33 -6.71 -3.78
N VAL A 607 35.56 -5.41 -4.03
CA VAL A 607 36.10 -4.50 -3.00
C VAL A 607 35.12 -4.35 -1.82
N PRO A 608 35.61 -4.25 -0.56
CA PRO A 608 34.80 -3.85 0.58
C PRO A 608 34.21 -2.45 0.36
N LEU A 609 33.02 -2.20 0.92
CA LEU A 609 32.31 -0.95 0.75
C LEU A 609 32.52 -0.02 1.95
N ASP A 610 32.45 1.28 1.71
CA ASP A 610 32.43 2.33 2.73
C ASP A 610 33.51 2.18 3.84
N PRO A 611 34.82 2.16 3.51
CA PRO A 611 35.86 2.18 4.53
C PRO A 611 35.88 3.53 5.24
N ILE A 612 35.61 3.51 6.56
CA ILE A 612 35.61 4.67 7.44
C ILE A 612 36.74 4.51 8.44
N SER A 613 37.66 5.47 8.49
CA SER A 613 38.70 5.56 9.51
C SER A 613 38.45 6.75 10.44
N SER A 614 38.46 6.50 11.74
CA SER A 614 38.46 7.55 12.77
C SER A 614 39.52 7.25 13.82
N SER A 615 39.84 8.24 14.66
CA SER A 615 40.80 8.09 15.75
C SER A 615 40.23 8.72 17.02
N ASN A 616 40.33 8.01 18.13
CA ASN A 616 39.94 8.45 19.47
C ASN A 616 41.16 8.67 20.39
N SER A 617 42.37 8.44 19.88
CA SER A 617 43.63 8.53 20.61
C SER A 617 44.78 8.72 19.63
N SER A 618 45.83 9.43 20.06
CA SER A 618 47.03 9.68 19.26
C SER A 618 47.74 8.40 18.76
N SER A 619 47.44 7.24 19.34
CA SER A 619 48.03 5.95 18.97
C SER A 619 47.05 4.91 18.43
N GLN A 620 45.78 5.28 18.16
CA GLN A 620 44.75 4.32 17.72
C GLN A 620 44.01 4.82 16.49
N ILE A 621 43.78 3.90 15.54
CA ILE A 621 42.92 4.13 14.37
C ILE A 621 41.82 3.06 14.39
N ILE A 622 40.57 3.51 14.44
CA ILE A 622 39.38 2.67 14.33
C ILE A 622 38.99 2.63 12.85
N LEU A 623 39.12 1.45 12.23
CA LEU A 623 38.73 1.21 10.84
C LEU A 623 37.47 0.34 10.79
N LYS A 624 36.43 0.82 10.10
CA LYS A 624 35.17 0.10 9.85
C LYS A 624 34.88 0.05 8.37
N TRP A 625 34.21 -0.99 7.88
CA TRP A 625 33.77 -1.10 6.49
C TRP A 625 32.52 -1.99 6.41
N LYS A 626 31.83 -1.94 5.27
CA LYS A 626 30.74 -2.85 4.91
C LYS A 626 31.25 -4.02 4.06
N PRO A 627 30.55 -5.17 4.06
CA PRO A 627 30.88 -6.29 3.19
C PRO A 627 30.88 -5.92 1.70
N PRO A 628 31.64 -6.65 0.87
CA PRO A 628 31.65 -6.45 -0.58
C PRO A 628 30.28 -6.74 -1.22
N THR A 629 29.91 -5.99 -2.25
CA THR A 629 28.66 -6.22 -3.01
C THR A 629 28.56 -7.63 -3.57
N SER A 630 29.67 -8.17 -4.07
CA SER A 630 29.76 -9.52 -4.60
C SER A 630 30.84 -10.30 -3.85
N PRO A 631 30.48 -10.97 -2.73
CA PRO A 631 31.41 -11.77 -1.95
C PRO A 631 32.03 -12.93 -2.74
N ASN A 632 31.31 -13.45 -3.76
CA ASN A 632 31.75 -14.54 -4.63
C ASN A 632 32.24 -15.80 -3.87
N GLY A 633 31.78 -15.99 -2.63
CA GLY A 633 32.30 -16.99 -1.71
C GLY A 633 31.89 -16.68 -0.27
N ASN A 634 32.17 -17.62 0.64
CA ASN A 634 32.13 -17.31 2.06
C ASN A 634 33.40 -16.51 2.43
N ILE A 635 33.23 -15.33 3.02
CA ILE A 635 34.36 -14.47 3.38
C ILE A 635 35.03 -15.06 4.62
N THR A 636 36.29 -15.47 4.48
CA THR A 636 37.04 -16.08 5.60
C THR A 636 37.64 -15.03 6.53
N HIS A 637 38.26 -13.99 5.96
CA HIS A 637 38.87 -12.89 6.69
C HIS A 637 39.08 -11.68 5.77
N TYR A 638 39.41 -10.53 6.37
CA TYR A 638 39.87 -9.34 5.67
C TYR A 638 41.37 -9.14 5.93
N ARG A 639 42.13 -8.80 4.90
CA ARG A 639 43.55 -8.46 5.04
C ARG A 639 43.70 -6.94 5.09
N VAL A 640 43.96 -6.41 6.29
CA VAL A 640 44.19 -4.97 6.52
C VAL A 640 45.68 -4.69 6.51
N ILE A 641 46.10 -3.69 5.74
CA ILE A 641 47.49 -3.26 5.64
C ILE A 641 47.54 -1.76 5.96
N CYS A 642 48.27 -1.39 7.00
CA CYS A 642 48.55 0.01 7.34
C CYS A 642 49.98 0.35 6.89
N ARG A 643 50.16 1.51 6.27
CA ARG A 643 51.48 2.04 5.88
C ARG A 643 51.58 3.49 6.32
N LYS A 644 52.65 3.84 7.05
CA LYS A 644 52.95 5.24 7.37
C LYS A 644 53.29 5.97 6.08
N GLN A 645 52.48 6.97 5.72
CA GLN A 645 52.81 7.90 4.65
C GLN A 645 53.83 8.91 5.17
N ALA A 646 54.76 9.32 4.30
CA ALA A 646 55.67 10.42 4.65
C ALA A 646 54.87 11.72 4.78
N GLU A 647 55.34 12.63 5.62
CA GLU A 647 54.80 13.99 5.65
C GLU A 647 55.04 14.65 4.30
N ASP A 648 54.09 15.49 3.87
CA ASP A 648 54.23 16.20 2.61
C ASP A 648 55.46 17.10 2.67
N SER A 649 56.38 16.91 1.71
CA SER A 649 57.61 17.69 1.64
C SER A 649 57.35 19.20 1.57
N ASP A 650 56.18 19.60 1.07
CA ASP A 650 55.80 20.99 0.97
C ASP A 650 55.53 21.64 2.33
N LEU A 651 55.11 20.89 3.35
CA LEU A 651 54.93 21.39 4.73
C LEU A 651 56.24 21.92 5.33
N SER A 652 57.39 21.33 4.95
CA SER A 652 58.71 21.77 5.40
C SER A 652 59.24 23.01 4.67
N LYS A 653 58.59 23.42 3.57
CA LYS A 653 59.01 24.56 2.73
C LYS A 653 58.30 25.87 3.06
N PHE A 654 57.26 25.84 3.90
CA PHE A 654 56.48 27.02 4.27
C PHE A 654 56.72 27.42 5.73
N ASP A 655 57.15 28.68 5.93
CA ASP A 655 57.08 29.34 7.24
C ASP A 655 55.74 30.09 7.33
N TYR A 656 54.82 29.51 8.10
CA TYR A 656 53.45 30.02 8.25
C TYR A 656 53.37 31.32 9.09
N CYS A 657 54.46 31.75 9.74
CA CYS A 657 54.50 33.03 10.45
C CYS A 657 54.73 34.21 9.52
N LEU A 658 55.21 33.99 8.29
CA LEU A 658 55.55 35.02 7.32
C LEU A 658 54.45 35.29 6.27
N GLN A 659 53.31 34.61 6.36
CA GLN A 659 52.24 34.68 5.35
C GLN A 659 51.05 35.55 5.80
N GLU A 660 51.07 36.86 5.48
CA GLU A 660 49.89 37.74 5.51
C GLU A 660 48.94 37.42 4.33
N ASN A 661 48.15 36.34 4.43
CA ASN A 661 46.78 36.16 3.91
C ASN A 661 46.44 34.67 3.69
N PRO A 662 45.57 34.05 4.52
CA PRO A 662 45.21 32.64 4.38
C PRO A 662 44.09 32.37 3.35
N ALA A 663 43.96 33.19 2.29
CA ALA A 663 42.80 33.14 1.39
C ALA A 663 43.03 32.43 0.04
N ARG A 664 44.17 31.76 -0.21
CA ARG A 664 44.46 31.22 -1.57
C ARG A 664 44.88 29.77 -1.70
N LEU A 665 44.74 28.93 -0.68
CA LEU A 665 45.27 27.55 -0.74
C LEU A 665 44.25 26.41 -0.68
N TRP A 666 42.94 26.67 -0.66
CA TRP A 666 41.93 25.62 -0.82
C TRP A 666 41.29 25.68 -2.21
N LYS A 667 41.95 25.05 -3.19
CA LYS A 667 41.23 24.44 -4.33
C LYS A 667 41.20 22.93 -4.10
N PRO A 668 40.03 22.33 -3.86
CA PRO A 668 39.92 20.88 -3.88
C PRO A 668 40.04 20.39 -5.33
N THR A 669 40.96 19.47 -5.56
CA THR A 669 40.94 18.56 -6.73
C THR A 669 39.88 17.50 -6.57
#